data_AF-A0AAY4E8U4-F1
#
_entry.id   AF-A0AAY4E8U4-F1
#
_cell.length_a   1.000
_cell.length_b   1.000
_cell.length_c   1.000
_cell.angle_alpha   90.00
_cell.angle_beta   90.00
_cell.angle_gamma   90.00
#
_symmetry.space_group_name_H-M   'P 1'
#
loop_
_entity.id
_entity.type
_entity.pdbx_description
1 polymer ?
#
loop_
_entity_poly.entity_id
_entity_poly.type
_entity_poly.pdbx_seq_one_letter_code
_entity_poly.pdbx_strand_id
1 'polypeptide(L)'
;MYVPCLQELECRPQAGPTGLVFSDIFTKYHCLWDSRHPECPERVSTVMNMAEKQGLTDRCVSCCHFQPRVASEEELLLVHTKEYVDLMTSSQKMTEEELKSLSESYDSIYIHPDSFPSACMAVGSVLQLVDKIMASELQNGFCVSRPPGHHAHVDKMNGYCMFNNLAIAARYAQKRHIVERVLIVDWDVHHGQGIQKIFFEDPSVLYFSVHRYQGGTFWPHLKESDSSAVGTGPGAGYNINLPWNQVLLLSWAPVVPQCFAVLTHMLKGLAQGRLVMALEGGYNLDSTAKGACACLKSLLGDSCPPLHFDVAPCESALQSISDAISALYPYWSCLHTLGQCYTAVSIFCSECRLLLAGVGSERTGLVYDQRMMAHHNMWNSHHPEQPQRIFRIFSRHEDLGLVARCHRIPSRLATEEELTLCHGSEHVAKMKTTETMKPRDLHRLGDEYNSVYVSNESYHCALLAAGSCFNAAQAVLSGEVRNAVAIVRPPGHHAEKDIACGFCLFNTVALTARYAQKLSHGPLRVLILDWDVHHGNGTQHIFEEDDSVLYISLHRHENGTFFPFSEDGNFDKVGEGKGRGFNVNIAWNGEKMGDSEYLAAFHHVVMPIAREFAPQLVLVSAGFDAARGDPLGGYQVTPEGYAHLTHHLMTLAGGRMLIILEGGYNLTSISESMSMCTSMLLGDPPPLLSLKPQHPNAAVSINNVLRAHAPYWRSLRIQSQFPSRSTSLRRSLPSPKGKDKRMSVGKSNKSPRKAAPPQSSGHAANATAAPPSESPTSGHETPGIDDLTMDLSSLDLDTSSSTNSTTSSVPVAGARRKVKSSPLRSATGEASEQGGEKPQDRSETQGSMHIVDPLSWCPHLETVKPIPSGGIDVFQPCEDCGSDAENWICLGCYKVLYEAKNAAHLSKFGEEVPTSK
;
A
#
# COMPACT_ATOMS: atom_id res chain seq x y z
N MET A 1 -7.75 34.84 -5.16
CA MET A 1 -6.50 34.13 -4.83
C MET A 1 -6.38 34.00 -3.33
N TYR A 2 -6.06 32.81 -2.84
CA TYR A 2 -5.55 32.54 -1.49
C TYR A 2 -4.48 31.47 -1.70
N VAL A 3 -3.27 31.67 -1.16
CA VAL A 3 -2.18 30.71 -1.25
C VAL A 3 -1.97 30.13 0.15
N PRO A 4 -2.34 28.86 0.40
CA PRO A 4 -2.04 28.22 1.67
C PRO A 4 -0.51 28.07 1.84
N CYS A 5 0.00 28.78 2.84
CA CYS A 5 1.22 28.53 3.60
C CYS A 5 2.48 28.02 2.84
N LEU A 6 3.38 28.94 2.49
CA LEU A 6 4.79 28.61 2.21
C LEU A 6 5.61 28.28 3.48
N GLN A 7 5.04 28.47 4.68
CA GLN A 7 5.74 28.31 5.97
C GLN A 7 5.54 26.92 6.60
N GLU A 8 4.72 26.05 5.99
CA GLU A 8 4.28 24.80 6.61
C GLU A 8 5.37 23.71 6.70
N LEU A 9 6.55 23.91 6.09
CA LEU A 9 7.73 23.04 6.22
C LEU A 9 8.70 23.50 7.32
N GLU A 10 8.89 24.81 7.46
CA GLU A 10 9.89 25.43 8.35
C GLU A 10 9.54 25.32 9.84
N CYS A 11 8.31 24.89 10.16
CA CYS A 11 7.80 24.69 11.51
C CYS A 11 7.30 23.26 11.76
N ARG A 12 7.65 22.25 10.94
CA ARG A 12 7.23 20.87 11.22
C ARG A 12 8.03 20.30 12.40
N PRO A 13 7.37 19.74 13.43
CA PRO A 13 8.08 18.99 14.46
C PRO A 13 8.70 17.74 13.82
N GLN A 14 9.93 17.43 14.24
CA GLN A 14 10.50 16.09 14.05
C GLN A 14 9.58 15.06 14.73
N ALA A 15 9.66 13.79 14.32
CA ALA A 15 8.88 12.70 14.92
C ALA A 15 8.92 12.74 16.47
N GLY A 16 7.79 13.12 17.06
CA GLY A 16 7.66 13.24 18.51
C GLY A 16 7.70 11.88 19.22
N PRO A 17 7.90 11.87 20.56
CA PRO A 17 8.01 10.64 21.33
C PRO A 17 6.74 9.78 21.32
N THR A 18 6.94 8.46 21.44
CA THR A 18 5.88 7.46 21.68
C THR A 18 5.60 7.33 23.18
N GLY A 19 4.33 7.43 23.58
CA GLY A 19 3.91 7.12 24.95
C GLY A 19 3.64 5.62 25.17
N LEU A 20 4.06 5.09 26.31
CA LEU A 20 3.72 3.72 26.74
C LEU A 20 3.10 3.74 28.14
N VAL A 21 1.81 3.41 28.24
CA VAL A 21 1.05 3.45 29.49
C VAL A 21 0.70 2.04 29.96
N PHE A 22 1.04 1.76 31.21
CA PHE A 22 0.74 0.52 31.92
C PHE A 22 0.53 0.84 33.41
N SER A 23 -0.24 0.00 34.12
CA SER A 23 -0.48 0.14 35.56
C SER A 23 -0.59 -1.24 36.20
N ASP A 24 0.07 -1.44 37.34
CA ASP A 24 0.05 -2.71 38.08
C ASP A 24 -1.37 -3.16 38.47
N ILE A 25 -2.35 -2.24 38.54
CA ILE A 25 -3.74 -2.58 38.85
C ILE A 25 -4.34 -3.55 37.80
N PHE A 26 -3.90 -3.45 36.55
CA PHE A 26 -4.29 -4.34 35.44
C PHE A 26 -3.91 -5.81 35.66
N THR A 27 -3.06 -6.10 36.66
CA THR A 27 -2.65 -7.45 37.06
C THR A 27 -3.38 -8.01 38.29
N LYS A 28 -4.19 -7.20 39.00
CA LYS A 28 -4.76 -7.62 40.31
C LYS A 28 -6.02 -8.47 40.17
N TYR A 29 -6.94 -8.08 39.30
CA TYR A 29 -8.22 -8.74 39.15
C TYR A 29 -8.13 -9.98 38.23
N HIS A 30 -8.85 -11.05 38.56
CA HIS A 30 -8.88 -12.31 37.80
C HIS A 30 -10.21 -13.05 38.02
N CYS A 31 -10.48 -14.11 37.26
CA CYS A 31 -11.69 -14.91 37.42
C CYS A 31 -11.57 -15.82 38.65
N LEU A 32 -12.40 -15.56 39.68
CA LEU A 32 -12.34 -16.30 40.96
C LEU A 32 -12.74 -17.77 40.80
N TRP A 33 -13.66 -18.07 39.88
CA TRP A 33 -14.26 -19.41 39.68
C TRP A 33 -13.74 -20.16 38.44
N ASP A 34 -12.82 -19.59 37.64
CA ASP A 34 -12.06 -20.32 36.62
C ASP A 34 -10.61 -19.83 36.53
N SER A 35 -9.69 -20.59 37.11
CA SER A 35 -8.25 -20.30 37.09
C SER A 35 -7.58 -20.52 35.73
N ARG A 36 -8.32 -20.86 34.68
CA ARG A 36 -7.84 -21.01 33.29
C ARG A 36 -8.56 -20.07 32.32
N HIS A 37 -9.29 -19.08 32.85
CA HIS A 37 -10.02 -18.10 32.06
C HIS A 37 -9.08 -17.36 31.08
N PRO A 38 -9.41 -17.25 29.78
CA PRO A 38 -8.47 -16.75 28.75
C PRO A 38 -8.13 -15.27 28.90
N GLU A 39 -9.03 -14.48 29.49
CA GLU A 39 -8.77 -13.10 29.88
C GLU A 39 -8.19 -13.10 31.31
N CYS A 40 -6.87 -12.89 31.44
CA CYS A 40 -6.10 -13.05 32.68
C CYS A 40 -4.93 -12.04 32.84
N PRO A 41 -4.40 -11.82 34.07
CA PRO A 41 -3.27 -10.92 34.34
C PRO A 41 -2.01 -11.15 33.50
N GLU A 42 -1.76 -12.40 33.10
CA GLU A 42 -0.57 -12.81 32.35
C GLU A 42 -0.54 -12.17 30.96
N ARG A 43 -1.69 -11.78 30.39
CA ARG A 43 -1.77 -11.10 29.08
C ARG A 43 -0.96 -9.82 29.06
N VAL A 44 -1.23 -8.91 29.99
CA VAL A 44 -0.57 -7.59 30.04
C VAL A 44 0.86 -7.68 30.58
N SER A 45 1.11 -8.53 31.58
CA SER A 45 2.47 -8.71 32.10
C SER A 45 3.40 -9.38 31.09
N THR A 46 2.94 -10.33 30.27
CA THR A 46 3.77 -10.92 29.19
C THR A 46 4.09 -9.90 28.10
N VAL A 47 3.15 -9.00 27.75
CA VAL A 47 3.42 -7.88 26.82
C VAL A 47 4.53 -6.99 27.37
N MET A 48 4.40 -6.51 28.62
CA MET A 48 5.40 -5.61 29.23
C MET A 48 6.76 -6.28 29.38
N ASN A 49 6.80 -7.52 29.90
CA ASN A 49 8.03 -8.32 30.03
C ASN A 49 8.72 -8.57 28.68
N MET A 50 7.98 -8.63 27.56
CA MET A 50 8.55 -8.81 26.23
C MET A 50 9.02 -7.49 25.60
N ALA A 51 8.36 -6.37 25.91
CA ALA A 51 8.77 -5.03 25.49
C ALA A 51 10.07 -4.60 26.19
N GLU A 52 10.17 -4.86 27.50
CA GLU A 52 11.38 -4.64 28.32
C GLU A 52 12.57 -5.47 27.80
N LYS A 53 12.37 -6.78 27.59
CA LYS A 53 13.40 -7.68 27.01
C LYS A 53 13.84 -7.31 25.59
N GLN A 54 13.13 -6.41 24.90
CA GLN A 54 13.49 -5.89 23.59
C GLN A 54 13.95 -4.41 23.64
N GLY A 55 14.11 -3.83 24.83
CA GLY A 55 14.53 -2.43 25.00
C GLY A 55 13.53 -1.40 24.45
N LEU A 56 12.25 -1.78 24.31
CA LEU A 56 11.21 -0.90 23.77
C LEU A 56 10.65 0.04 24.83
N THR A 57 10.58 -0.41 26.08
CA THR A 57 10.19 0.40 27.25
C THR A 57 11.03 1.67 27.36
N ASP A 58 12.34 1.52 27.23
CA ASP A 58 13.34 2.55 27.49
C ASP A 58 13.39 3.61 26.38
N ARG A 59 12.81 3.28 25.22
CA ARG A 59 12.62 4.17 24.07
C ARG A 59 11.29 4.94 24.14
N CYS A 60 10.36 4.52 24.99
CA CYS A 60 9.07 5.17 25.17
C CYS A 60 9.12 6.20 26.30
N VAL A 61 8.36 7.28 26.15
CA VAL A 61 8.01 8.13 27.31
C VAL A 61 6.99 7.34 28.13
N SER A 62 7.43 6.83 29.27
CA SER A 62 6.63 5.96 30.13
C SER A 62 6.06 6.71 31.35
N CYS A 63 5.47 5.95 32.28
CA CYS A 63 4.71 6.43 33.42
C CYS A 63 5.53 7.36 34.35
N CYS A 64 6.87 7.25 34.32
CA CYS A 64 7.80 8.16 34.98
C CYS A 64 7.67 9.64 34.56
N HIS A 65 7.09 9.93 33.37
CA HIS A 65 6.89 11.29 32.87
C HIS A 65 5.40 11.70 32.78
N PHE A 66 4.48 10.75 32.54
CA PHE A 66 3.05 10.99 32.70
C PHE A 66 2.34 9.73 33.21
N GLN A 67 1.75 9.81 34.39
CA GLN A 67 1.13 8.65 35.05
C GLN A 67 -0.22 8.28 34.43
N PRO A 68 -0.62 6.99 34.45
CA PRO A 68 -2.00 6.58 34.24
C PRO A 68 -2.90 7.21 35.32
N ARG A 69 -4.18 7.44 34.98
CA ARG A 69 -5.17 7.98 35.93
C ARG A 69 -6.46 7.17 35.91
N VAL A 70 -7.20 7.25 37.00
CA VAL A 70 -8.58 6.79 37.07
C VAL A 70 -9.46 7.75 36.26
N ALA A 71 -10.34 7.23 35.42
CA ALA A 71 -11.39 8.01 34.77
C ALA A 71 -12.41 8.52 35.80
N SER A 72 -12.82 9.78 35.66
CA SER A 72 -13.88 10.36 36.46
C SER A 72 -15.26 9.86 36.01
N GLU A 73 -16.26 9.96 36.88
CA GLU A 73 -17.65 9.61 36.54
C GLU A 73 -18.16 10.42 35.33
N GLU A 74 -17.84 11.72 35.24
CA GLU A 74 -18.19 12.55 34.07
C GLU A 74 -17.58 12.08 32.75
N GLU A 75 -16.47 11.34 32.79
CA GLU A 75 -15.84 10.73 31.61
C GLU A 75 -16.49 9.40 31.24
N LEU A 76 -16.86 8.57 32.23
CA LEU A 76 -17.63 7.34 31.98
C LEU A 76 -19.01 7.66 31.39
N LEU A 77 -19.67 8.70 31.90
CA LEU A 77 -20.97 9.21 31.46
C LEU A 77 -20.95 9.87 30.06
N LEU A 78 -19.80 9.91 29.37
CA LEU A 78 -19.74 10.29 27.94
C LEU A 78 -20.32 9.20 27.01
N VAL A 79 -20.46 7.97 27.52
CA VAL A 79 -20.93 6.79 26.80
C VAL A 79 -21.93 5.99 27.62
N HIS A 80 -21.68 5.83 28.93
CA HIS A 80 -22.43 4.91 29.77
C HIS A 80 -23.56 5.58 30.55
N THR A 81 -24.61 4.81 30.89
CA THR A 81 -25.71 5.30 31.73
C THR A 81 -25.30 5.40 33.20
N LYS A 82 -25.94 6.31 33.96
CA LYS A 82 -25.64 6.52 35.39
C LYS A 82 -25.95 5.27 36.20
N GLU A 83 -27.07 4.63 35.89
CA GLU A 83 -27.57 3.40 36.51
C GLU A 83 -26.56 2.24 36.33
N TYR A 84 -25.95 2.14 35.15
CA TYR A 84 -24.92 1.13 34.89
C TYR A 84 -23.60 1.46 35.60
N VAL A 85 -23.17 2.73 35.60
CA VAL A 85 -21.96 3.16 36.35
C VAL A 85 -22.13 2.94 37.85
N ASP A 86 -23.30 3.22 38.43
CA ASP A 86 -23.60 2.95 39.85
C ASP A 86 -23.59 1.44 40.16
N LEU A 87 -24.20 0.62 39.31
CA LEU A 87 -24.19 -0.85 39.46
C LEU A 87 -22.77 -1.40 39.42
N MET A 88 -21.95 -0.98 38.43
CA MET A 88 -20.55 -1.37 38.32
C MET A 88 -19.73 -0.85 39.51
N THR A 89 -19.99 0.37 40.00
CA THR A 89 -19.35 0.92 41.20
C THR A 89 -19.66 0.07 42.45
N SER A 90 -20.89 -0.46 42.56
CA SER A 90 -21.31 -1.26 43.71
C SER A 90 -20.61 -2.63 43.80
N SER A 91 -20.14 -3.19 42.68
CA SER A 91 -19.46 -4.49 42.62
C SER A 91 -18.25 -4.62 43.55
N GLN A 92 -17.56 -3.51 43.83
CA GLN A 92 -16.42 -3.43 44.76
C GLN A 92 -16.74 -3.88 46.20
N LYS A 93 -18.03 -4.05 46.56
CA LYS A 93 -18.51 -4.39 47.90
C LYS A 93 -19.32 -5.69 47.95
N MET A 94 -19.46 -6.38 46.82
CA MET A 94 -20.22 -7.63 46.69
C MET A 94 -19.41 -8.84 47.18
N THR A 95 -20.10 -9.90 47.62
CA THR A 95 -19.46 -11.21 47.87
C THR A 95 -19.10 -11.93 46.56
N GLU A 96 -18.34 -13.03 46.64
CA GLU A 96 -18.03 -13.84 45.45
C GLU A 96 -19.30 -14.41 44.80
N GLU A 97 -20.29 -14.82 45.58
CA GLU A 97 -21.57 -15.33 45.10
C GLU A 97 -22.41 -14.24 44.42
N GLU A 98 -22.43 -13.02 44.98
CA GLU A 98 -23.11 -11.86 44.38
C GLU A 98 -22.42 -11.43 43.07
N LEU A 99 -21.08 -11.35 43.06
CA LEU A 99 -20.27 -11.06 41.88
C LEU A 99 -20.47 -12.11 40.78
N LYS A 100 -20.54 -13.39 41.15
CA LYS A 100 -20.81 -14.48 40.22
C LYS A 100 -22.22 -14.40 39.64
N SER A 101 -23.23 -14.18 40.48
CA SER A 101 -24.63 -14.03 40.02
C SER A 101 -24.80 -12.81 39.10
N LEU A 102 -24.10 -11.70 39.38
CA LEU A 102 -24.06 -10.53 38.49
C LEU A 102 -23.32 -10.85 37.18
N SER A 103 -22.21 -11.59 37.24
CA SER A 103 -21.46 -12.03 36.05
C SER A 103 -22.31 -12.90 35.13
N GLU A 104 -23.04 -13.87 35.70
CA GLU A 104 -23.95 -14.78 34.99
C GLU A 104 -25.16 -14.07 34.34
N SER A 105 -25.42 -12.81 34.69
CA SER A 105 -26.43 -11.97 34.03
C SER A 105 -25.97 -11.35 32.71
N TYR A 106 -24.66 -11.41 32.41
CA TYR A 106 -24.04 -10.86 31.21
C TYR A 106 -23.38 -11.96 30.36
N ASP A 107 -23.41 -11.80 29.03
CA ASP A 107 -22.76 -12.74 28.12
C ASP A 107 -21.22 -12.57 28.14
N SER A 108 -20.55 -13.68 28.46
CA SER A 108 -19.09 -13.84 28.44
C SER A 108 -18.36 -12.85 29.37
N ILE A 109 -18.76 -12.83 30.64
CA ILE A 109 -18.25 -11.93 31.69
C ILE A 109 -17.85 -12.69 32.96
N TYR A 110 -16.85 -12.14 33.66
CA TYR A 110 -16.63 -12.35 35.08
C TYR A 110 -16.35 -11.01 35.76
N ILE A 111 -16.64 -10.89 37.05
CA ILE A 111 -16.43 -9.68 37.84
C ILE A 111 -15.69 -10.05 39.14
N HIS A 112 -14.71 -9.24 39.49
CA HIS A 112 -13.86 -9.34 40.68
C HIS A 112 -13.94 -7.99 41.43
N PRO A 113 -13.68 -7.89 42.75
CA PRO A 113 -13.78 -6.61 43.47
C PRO A 113 -12.95 -5.48 42.82
N ASP A 114 -11.72 -5.80 42.38
CA ASP A 114 -10.84 -4.88 41.65
C ASP A 114 -11.22 -4.62 40.18
N SER A 115 -12.25 -5.26 39.61
CA SER A 115 -12.62 -5.07 38.19
C SER A 115 -13.03 -3.63 37.88
N PHE A 116 -13.84 -3.00 38.74
CA PHE A 116 -14.26 -1.60 38.57
C PHE A 116 -13.10 -0.60 38.62
N PRO A 117 -12.23 -0.56 39.65
CA PRO A 117 -11.10 0.37 39.67
C PRO A 117 -10.09 0.06 38.55
N SER A 118 -9.92 -1.20 38.14
CA SER A 118 -9.11 -1.57 36.97
C SER A 118 -9.70 -1.01 35.66
N ALA A 119 -11.02 -1.12 35.45
CA ALA A 119 -11.71 -0.58 34.29
C ALA A 119 -11.63 0.96 34.24
N CYS A 120 -11.83 1.63 35.37
CA CYS A 120 -11.68 3.09 35.46
C CYS A 120 -10.23 3.54 35.18
N MET A 121 -9.23 2.77 35.62
CA MET A 121 -7.83 3.01 35.27
C MET A 121 -7.56 2.74 33.78
N ALA A 122 -8.18 1.72 33.18
CA ALA A 122 -8.01 1.39 31.75
C ALA A 122 -8.52 2.53 30.87
N VAL A 123 -9.75 3.00 31.09
CA VAL A 123 -10.32 4.17 30.41
C VAL A 123 -9.40 5.39 30.60
N GLY A 124 -9.10 5.77 31.84
CA GLY A 124 -8.34 6.99 32.12
C GLY A 124 -6.89 6.94 31.60
N SER A 125 -6.29 5.75 31.48
CA SER A 125 -4.99 5.57 30.83
C SER A 125 -5.02 5.85 29.32
N VAL A 126 -6.10 5.48 28.63
CA VAL A 126 -6.30 5.84 27.22
C VAL A 126 -6.56 7.36 27.10
N LEU A 127 -7.32 7.97 28.02
CA LEU A 127 -7.55 9.41 28.02
C LEU A 127 -6.27 10.24 28.23
N GLN A 128 -5.31 9.75 29.03
CA GLN A 128 -4.00 10.38 29.19
C GLN A 128 -3.19 10.38 27.87
N LEU A 129 -3.28 9.32 27.07
CA LEU A 129 -2.65 9.30 25.73
C LEU A 129 -3.34 10.28 24.78
N VAL A 130 -4.68 10.32 24.76
CA VAL A 130 -5.43 11.32 23.98
C VAL A 130 -4.99 12.73 24.35
N ASP A 131 -4.91 13.05 25.65
CA ASP A 131 -4.47 14.35 26.14
C ASP A 131 -3.07 14.72 25.67
N LYS A 132 -2.11 13.82 25.82
CA LYS A 132 -0.71 14.08 25.48
C LYS A 132 -0.46 14.17 23.97
N ILE A 133 -1.19 13.41 23.16
CA ILE A 133 -1.08 13.45 21.69
C ILE A 133 -1.78 14.69 21.13
N MET A 134 -2.96 15.05 21.65
CA MET A 134 -3.67 16.26 21.22
C MET A 134 -2.99 17.56 21.69
N ALA A 135 -2.25 17.52 22.80
CA ALA A 135 -1.35 18.61 23.22
C ALA A 135 0.01 18.62 22.48
N SER A 136 0.28 17.65 21.60
CA SER A 136 1.56 17.46 20.91
C SER A 136 2.78 17.28 21.84
N GLU A 137 2.56 16.81 23.07
CA GLU A 137 3.61 16.34 23.97
C GLU A 137 4.13 14.94 23.56
N LEU A 138 3.29 14.17 22.86
CA LEU A 138 3.60 12.90 22.22
C LEU A 138 3.16 12.92 20.76
N GLN A 139 3.79 12.12 19.91
CA GLN A 139 3.33 11.87 18.55
C GLN A 139 2.22 10.82 18.51
N ASN A 140 2.40 9.75 19.27
CA ASN A 140 1.55 8.56 19.29
C ASN A 140 1.73 7.81 20.62
N GLY A 141 0.99 6.72 20.85
CA GLY A 141 1.23 5.89 22.02
C GLY A 141 0.32 4.68 22.16
N PHE A 142 0.70 3.78 23.08
CA PHE A 142 0.04 2.50 23.33
C PHE A 142 -0.26 2.35 24.83
N CYS A 143 -1.52 2.13 25.17
CA CYS A 143 -1.96 1.71 26.49
C CYS A 143 -2.08 0.17 26.54
N VAL A 144 -1.27 -0.47 27.38
CA VAL A 144 -1.32 -1.92 27.65
C VAL A 144 -2.35 -2.15 28.77
N SER A 145 -3.60 -1.86 28.44
CA SER A 145 -4.78 -1.89 29.32
C SER A 145 -5.37 -3.28 29.54
N ARG A 146 -6.06 -3.43 30.67
CA ARG A 146 -6.97 -4.55 30.97
C ARG A 146 -7.91 -4.12 32.12
N PRO A 147 -9.24 -4.27 32.03
CA PRO A 147 -10.02 -4.99 31.01
C PRO A 147 -10.03 -4.34 29.61
N PRO A 148 -10.41 -5.12 28.58
CA PRO A 148 -10.79 -4.59 27.26
C PRO A 148 -12.09 -3.75 27.36
N GLY A 149 -12.45 -3.09 26.26
CA GLY A 149 -13.60 -2.20 26.17
C GLY A 149 -14.51 -2.36 24.94
N HIS A 150 -14.04 -2.86 23.80
CA HIS A 150 -14.78 -2.74 22.52
C HIS A 150 -16.17 -3.42 22.47
N HIS A 151 -16.41 -4.45 23.28
CA HIS A 151 -17.72 -5.11 23.43
C HIS A 151 -18.67 -4.41 24.42
N ALA A 152 -18.19 -3.53 25.30
CA ALA A 152 -19.02 -2.90 26.32
C ALA A 152 -20.07 -1.96 25.68
N HIS A 153 -21.32 -2.09 26.15
CA HIS A 153 -22.45 -1.27 25.71
C HIS A 153 -22.68 -0.10 26.67
N VAL A 154 -23.57 0.82 26.30
CA VAL A 154 -23.95 1.97 27.14
C VAL A 154 -24.49 1.57 28.52
N ASP A 155 -25.13 0.41 28.63
CA ASP A 155 -25.93 -0.04 29.77
C ASP A 155 -25.56 -1.43 30.31
N LYS A 156 -24.58 -2.12 29.72
CA LYS A 156 -24.21 -3.50 30.12
C LYS A 156 -22.78 -3.91 29.76
N MET A 157 -22.26 -4.83 30.55
CA MET A 157 -21.03 -5.60 30.26
C MET A 157 -21.29 -6.61 29.13
N ASN A 158 -20.24 -6.95 28.38
CA ASN A 158 -20.21 -8.07 27.44
C ASN A 158 -18.76 -8.42 27.07
N GLY A 159 -18.44 -9.69 26.78
CA GLY A 159 -17.17 -10.06 26.14
C GLY A 159 -15.92 -9.58 26.90
N TYR A 160 -15.86 -9.87 28.19
CA TYR A 160 -14.85 -9.39 29.16
C TYR A 160 -14.75 -7.86 29.34
N CYS A 161 -15.56 -7.06 28.64
CA CYS A 161 -15.49 -5.59 28.67
C CYS A 161 -16.46 -4.99 29.69
N MET A 162 -15.98 -4.05 30.52
CA MET A 162 -16.80 -3.30 31.48
C MET A 162 -17.18 -1.90 30.96
N PHE A 163 -16.19 -1.10 30.54
CA PHE A 163 -16.39 0.24 30.00
C PHE A 163 -15.73 0.33 28.63
N ASN A 164 -16.32 1.10 27.71
CA ASN A 164 -15.87 1.12 26.32
C ASN A 164 -14.72 2.12 26.14
N ASN A 165 -13.50 1.66 26.48
CA ASN A 165 -12.24 2.42 26.44
C ASN A 165 -12.12 3.37 25.24
N LEU A 166 -12.28 2.83 24.02
CA LEU A 166 -12.10 3.59 22.78
C LEU A 166 -13.29 4.49 22.44
N ALA A 167 -14.53 4.10 22.76
CA ALA A 167 -15.68 4.98 22.56
C ALA A 167 -15.66 6.19 23.50
N ILE A 168 -15.26 5.99 24.77
CA ILE A 168 -15.07 7.08 25.73
C ILE A 168 -13.94 7.99 25.26
N ALA A 169 -12.82 7.42 24.78
CA ALA A 169 -11.70 8.19 24.23
C ALA A 169 -12.10 9.05 23.01
N ALA A 170 -12.93 8.53 22.10
CA ALA A 170 -13.46 9.29 20.98
C ALA A 170 -14.35 10.45 21.45
N ARG A 171 -15.33 10.19 22.33
CA ARG A 171 -16.21 11.23 22.89
C ARG A 171 -15.44 12.28 23.69
N TYR A 172 -14.41 11.87 24.41
CA TYR A 172 -13.53 12.74 25.16
C TYR A 172 -12.68 13.63 24.25
N ALA A 173 -12.10 13.09 23.17
CA ALA A 173 -11.39 13.87 22.15
C ALA A 173 -12.31 14.93 21.49
N GLN A 174 -13.55 14.56 21.18
CA GLN A 174 -14.55 15.49 20.66
C GLN A 174 -14.90 16.60 21.67
N LYS A 175 -15.22 16.24 22.93
CA LYS A 175 -15.68 17.18 23.97
C LYS A 175 -14.57 18.08 24.52
N ARG A 176 -13.34 17.56 24.71
CA ARG A 176 -12.23 18.24 25.40
C ARG A 176 -11.18 18.83 24.45
N HIS A 177 -11.01 18.29 23.25
CA HIS A 177 -10.03 18.73 22.25
C HIS A 177 -10.65 19.21 20.92
N ILE A 178 -11.98 19.28 20.83
CA ILE A 178 -12.73 19.81 19.67
C ILE A 178 -12.38 19.06 18.36
N VAL A 179 -12.19 17.75 18.45
CA VAL A 179 -11.93 16.89 17.28
C VAL A 179 -13.23 16.69 16.49
N GLU A 180 -13.28 17.13 15.23
CA GLU A 180 -14.47 17.00 14.37
C GLU A 180 -14.76 15.56 13.91
N ARG A 181 -13.71 14.77 13.66
CA ARG A 181 -13.77 13.44 13.04
C ARG A 181 -12.80 12.50 13.72
N VAL A 182 -13.29 11.36 14.18
CA VAL A 182 -12.49 10.27 14.75
C VAL A 182 -12.60 9.04 13.83
N LEU A 183 -11.50 8.30 13.68
CA LEU A 183 -11.49 6.97 13.07
C LEU A 183 -11.13 5.96 14.17
N ILE A 184 -11.97 4.95 14.36
CA ILE A 184 -11.68 3.78 15.19
C ILE A 184 -11.45 2.58 14.27
N VAL A 185 -10.28 1.96 14.36
CA VAL A 185 -9.93 0.74 13.62
C VAL A 185 -9.82 -0.41 14.63
N ASP A 186 -10.81 -1.29 14.61
CA ASP A 186 -10.85 -2.52 15.38
C ASP A 186 -10.35 -3.69 14.51
N TRP A 187 -9.20 -4.25 14.89
CA TRP A 187 -8.61 -5.43 14.26
C TRP A 187 -8.61 -6.65 15.17
N ASP A 188 -9.33 -6.61 16.30
CA ASP A 188 -9.52 -7.83 17.08
C ASP A 188 -10.30 -8.87 16.26
N VAL A 189 -10.10 -10.15 16.55
CA VAL A 189 -10.76 -11.23 15.84
C VAL A 189 -12.26 -11.31 16.16
N HIS A 190 -12.75 -10.56 17.16
CA HIS A 190 -14.17 -10.42 17.51
C HIS A 190 -14.70 -9.05 17.09
N HIS A 191 -15.96 -8.98 16.68
CA HIS A 191 -16.62 -7.72 16.35
C HIS A 191 -16.86 -6.87 17.60
N GLY A 192 -16.28 -5.66 17.70
CA GLY A 192 -16.57 -4.67 18.75
C GLY A 192 -17.98 -4.07 18.68
N GLN A 193 -19.02 -4.88 18.87
CA GLN A 193 -20.42 -4.48 18.70
C GLN A 193 -20.87 -3.37 19.67
N GLY A 194 -20.13 -3.16 20.76
CA GLY A 194 -20.33 -2.04 21.67
C GLY A 194 -20.05 -0.72 20.96
N ILE A 195 -18.86 -0.59 20.36
CA ILE A 195 -18.46 0.59 19.59
C ILE A 195 -19.42 0.84 18.43
N GLN A 196 -19.73 -0.18 17.63
CA GLN A 196 -20.71 -0.07 16.54
C GLN A 196 -22.04 0.53 17.03
N LYS A 197 -22.59 0.06 18.16
CA LYS A 197 -23.90 0.50 18.65
C LYS A 197 -23.87 1.89 19.31
N ILE A 198 -22.70 2.37 19.78
CA ILE A 198 -22.52 3.71 20.34
C ILE A 198 -22.46 4.79 19.23
N PHE A 199 -21.94 4.45 18.04
CA PHE A 199 -21.74 5.40 16.93
C PHE A 199 -22.61 5.13 15.69
N PHE A 200 -23.55 4.17 15.75
CA PHE A 200 -24.30 3.70 14.57
C PHE A 200 -25.06 4.78 13.78
N GLU A 201 -25.40 5.90 14.43
CA GLU A 201 -26.09 7.05 13.81
C GLU A 201 -25.23 8.32 13.72
N ASP A 202 -23.93 8.22 13.99
CA ASP A 202 -23.04 9.37 14.19
C ASP A 202 -21.92 9.46 13.12
N PRO A 203 -22.02 10.40 12.15
CA PRO A 203 -21.01 10.59 11.11
C PRO A 203 -19.71 11.28 11.60
N SER A 204 -19.62 11.67 12.87
CA SER A 204 -18.38 12.22 13.45
C SER A 204 -17.38 11.13 13.88
N VAL A 205 -17.80 9.86 13.92
CA VAL A 205 -16.93 8.72 14.24
C VAL A 205 -17.08 7.62 13.19
N LEU A 206 -16.05 7.43 12.37
CA LEU A 206 -15.95 6.29 11.46
C LEU A 206 -15.46 5.07 12.24
N TYR A 207 -16.27 4.02 12.29
CA TYR A 207 -15.88 2.72 12.85
C TYR A 207 -15.58 1.72 11.74
N PHE A 208 -14.42 1.06 11.83
CA PHE A 208 -14.02 -0.06 10.98
C PHE A 208 -13.72 -1.27 11.85
N SER A 209 -14.28 -2.44 11.54
CA SER A 209 -14.01 -3.71 12.21
C SER A 209 -13.72 -4.83 11.22
N VAL A 210 -12.59 -5.52 11.43
CA VAL A 210 -12.20 -6.71 10.63
C VAL A 210 -12.07 -7.93 11.52
N HIS A 211 -13.11 -8.78 11.53
CA HIS A 211 -13.32 -9.79 12.55
C HIS A 211 -13.75 -11.14 11.96
N ARG A 212 -13.67 -12.23 12.74
CA ARG A 212 -14.19 -13.55 12.38
C ARG A 212 -15.71 -13.57 12.53
N TYR A 213 -16.43 -14.10 11.54
CA TYR A 213 -17.90 -14.09 11.51
C TYR A 213 -18.50 -15.46 11.17
N GLN A 214 -18.00 -16.12 10.12
CA GLN A 214 -18.51 -17.41 9.63
C GLN A 214 -20.04 -17.44 9.49
N GLY A 215 -20.63 -16.46 8.80
CA GLY A 215 -22.09 -16.37 8.64
C GLY A 215 -22.88 -16.21 9.94
N GLY A 216 -22.27 -15.63 10.99
CA GLY A 216 -22.86 -15.49 12.33
C GLY A 216 -22.66 -16.70 13.24
N THR A 217 -21.91 -17.73 12.82
CA THR A 217 -21.63 -18.90 13.68
C THR A 217 -20.49 -18.66 14.68
N PHE A 218 -19.70 -17.60 14.53
CA PHE A 218 -18.75 -17.15 15.55
C PHE A 218 -19.35 -16.09 16.48
N TRP A 219 -18.90 -16.09 17.75
CA TRP A 219 -19.34 -15.14 18.77
C TRP A 219 -18.95 -13.70 18.37
N PRO A 220 -19.80 -12.66 18.55
CA PRO A 220 -21.04 -12.63 19.35
C PRO A 220 -22.34 -13.06 18.63
N HIS A 221 -22.25 -13.77 17.50
CA HIS A 221 -23.42 -14.34 16.77
C HIS A 221 -24.46 -13.32 16.26
N LEU A 222 -24.10 -12.04 16.18
CA LEU A 222 -25.01 -10.96 15.77
C LEU A 222 -25.07 -10.83 14.24
N LYS A 223 -26.27 -10.67 13.70
CA LYS A 223 -26.44 -10.36 12.26
C LYS A 223 -25.92 -8.97 11.93
N GLU A 224 -25.94 -8.07 12.91
CA GLU A 224 -25.41 -6.72 12.80
C GLU A 224 -23.87 -6.67 12.69
N SER A 225 -23.16 -7.79 12.86
CA SER A 225 -21.72 -7.89 12.57
C SER A 225 -21.41 -8.03 11.07
N ASP A 226 -22.41 -8.32 10.24
CA ASP A 226 -22.20 -8.43 8.79
C ASP A 226 -21.89 -7.07 8.12
N SER A 227 -21.24 -7.16 6.98
CA SER A 227 -20.97 -6.10 6.00
C SER A 227 -22.20 -5.26 5.61
N SER A 228 -23.40 -5.82 5.68
CA SER A 228 -24.66 -5.10 5.40
C SER A 228 -25.05 -4.05 6.47
N ALA A 229 -24.44 -4.08 7.67
CA ALA A 229 -24.72 -3.15 8.76
C ALA A 229 -23.91 -1.84 8.65
N VAL A 230 -24.23 -1.01 7.65
CA VAL A 230 -23.46 0.21 7.31
C VAL A 230 -23.78 1.46 8.17
N GLY A 231 -24.53 1.33 9.26
CA GLY A 231 -25.04 2.47 10.06
C GLY A 231 -26.44 2.94 9.64
N THR A 232 -27.09 3.75 10.47
CA THR A 232 -28.43 4.32 10.22
C THR A 232 -28.46 5.84 10.39
N GLY A 233 -29.56 6.48 9.94
CA GLY A 233 -29.73 7.92 10.08
C GLY A 233 -28.58 8.73 9.45
N PRO A 234 -28.04 9.75 10.14
CA PRO A 234 -26.86 10.50 9.70
C PRO A 234 -25.57 9.67 9.60
N GLY A 235 -25.45 8.59 10.39
CA GLY A 235 -24.28 7.69 10.42
C GLY A 235 -24.26 6.64 9.31
N ALA A 236 -25.23 6.62 8.41
CA ALA A 236 -25.24 5.68 7.28
C ALA A 236 -24.01 5.88 6.36
N GLY A 237 -23.19 4.84 6.27
CA GLY A 237 -21.88 4.83 5.62
C GLY A 237 -20.69 4.87 6.59
N TYR A 238 -20.89 5.24 7.85
CA TYR A 238 -19.81 5.43 8.84
C TYR A 238 -19.54 4.21 9.75
N ASN A 239 -20.24 3.09 9.49
CA ASN A 239 -19.94 1.80 10.09
C ASN A 239 -19.46 0.83 9.00
N ILE A 240 -18.27 0.25 9.16
CA ILE A 240 -17.64 -0.64 8.18
C ILE A 240 -17.30 -1.98 8.85
N ASN A 241 -18.03 -3.03 8.47
CA ASN A 241 -17.75 -4.40 8.89
C ASN A 241 -17.10 -5.20 7.76
N LEU A 242 -15.99 -5.87 8.06
CA LEU A 242 -15.31 -6.82 7.18
C LEU A 242 -15.33 -8.23 7.82
N PRO A 243 -16.41 -9.01 7.61
CA PRO A 243 -16.63 -10.29 8.29
C PRO A 243 -15.90 -11.45 7.59
N TRP A 244 -14.92 -12.07 8.25
CA TRP A 244 -14.26 -13.27 7.73
C TRP A 244 -15.15 -14.52 7.85
N ASN A 245 -15.52 -15.08 6.70
CA ASN A 245 -16.47 -16.18 6.60
C ASN A 245 -15.84 -17.59 6.62
N GLN A 246 -14.51 -17.70 6.52
CA GLN A 246 -13.77 -18.96 6.69
C GLN A 246 -12.66 -18.81 7.75
N VAL A 247 -12.35 -19.90 8.45
CA VAL A 247 -11.18 -19.99 9.33
C VAL A 247 -9.96 -20.35 8.47
N LEU A 248 -8.80 -19.76 8.77
CA LEU A 248 -7.52 -20.09 8.14
C LEU A 248 -7.04 -21.48 8.59
N LEU A 249 -7.65 -22.53 8.03
CA LEU A 249 -7.34 -23.92 8.32
C LEU A 249 -6.11 -24.40 7.54
N LEU A 250 -4.96 -24.48 8.22
CA LEU A 250 -3.80 -25.35 7.97
C LEU A 250 -3.06 -25.30 6.60
N SER A 251 -3.63 -24.74 5.55
CA SER A 251 -3.01 -24.59 4.22
C SER A 251 -2.74 -23.13 3.80
N TRP A 252 -3.03 -22.18 4.68
CA TRP A 252 -2.85 -20.74 4.46
C TRP A 252 -2.08 -20.13 5.63
N ALA A 253 -1.23 -19.12 5.37
CA ALA A 253 -0.43 -18.50 6.41
C ALA A 253 -1.34 -17.78 7.44
N PRO A 254 -1.26 -18.10 8.75
CA PRO A 254 -1.94 -17.31 9.78
C PRO A 254 -1.32 -15.91 9.87
N VAL A 255 -2.09 -14.93 10.38
CA VAL A 255 -1.60 -13.55 10.56
C VAL A 255 -0.39 -13.54 11.50
N VAL A 256 0.80 -13.36 10.93
CA VAL A 256 2.05 -13.30 11.70
C VAL A 256 2.20 -11.95 12.41
N PRO A 257 2.85 -11.88 13.59
CA PRO A 257 3.01 -10.64 14.36
C PRO A 257 3.58 -9.45 13.56
N GLN A 258 4.44 -9.73 12.58
CA GLN A 258 5.02 -8.76 11.64
C GLN A 258 3.97 -7.95 10.87
N CYS A 259 2.78 -8.51 10.64
CA CYS A 259 1.67 -7.82 9.97
C CYS A 259 1.23 -6.57 10.74
N PHE A 260 1.17 -6.62 12.08
CA PHE A 260 0.72 -5.49 12.89
C PHE A 260 1.65 -4.27 12.82
N ALA A 261 2.95 -4.47 12.56
CA ALA A 261 3.88 -3.36 12.29
C ALA A 261 3.53 -2.64 10.97
N VAL A 262 3.16 -3.39 9.93
CA VAL A 262 2.71 -2.84 8.64
C VAL A 262 1.37 -2.14 8.77
N LEU A 263 0.40 -2.74 9.47
CA LEU A 263 -0.91 -2.11 9.73
C LEU A 263 -0.76 -0.80 10.53
N THR A 264 0.05 -0.81 11.59
CA THR A 264 0.37 0.39 12.39
C THR A 264 1.01 1.48 11.52
N HIS A 265 1.96 1.11 10.64
CA HIS A 265 2.59 2.07 9.72
C HIS A 265 1.60 2.65 8.70
N MET A 266 0.70 1.84 8.14
CA MET A 266 -0.35 2.32 7.25
C MET A 266 -1.24 3.37 7.95
N LEU A 267 -1.62 3.13 9.21
CA LEU A 267 -2.41 4.07 10.01
C LEU A 267 -1.64 5.35 10.39
N LYS A 268 -0.30 5.32 10.50
CA LYS A 268 0.52 6.54 10.70
C LYS A 268 0.39 7.55 9.55
N GLY A 269 -0.07 7.14 8.37
CA GLY A 269 -0.40 8.05 7.26
C GLY A 269 -1.63 8.93 7.54
N LEU A 270 -2.51 8.52 8.46
CA LEU A 270 -3.73 9.25 8.80
C LEU A 270 -3.48 10.20 9.99
N ALA A 271 -4.28 11.27 10.07
CA ALA A 271 -4.28 12.25 11.17
C ALA A 271 -2.90 12.85 11.56
N GLN A 272 -1.93 12.87 10.64
CA GLN A 272 -0.52 13.22 10.91
C GLN A 272 0.16 12.32 11.94
N GLY A 273 -0.10 11.00 11.87
CA GLY A 273 0.48 10.03 12.80
C GLY A 273 -0.01 10.13 14.24
N ARG A 274 -1.05 10.93 14.52
CA ARG A 274 -1.69 11.04 15.85
C ARG A 274 -2.50 9.76 16.13
N LEU A 275 -1.79 8.74 16.61
CA LEU A 275 -2.31 7.38 16.79
C LEU A 275 -2.30 6.97 18.26
N VAL A 276 -3.49 6.71 18.81
CA VAL A 276 -3.69 6.07 20.12
C VAL A 276 -3.99 4.60 19.87
N MET A 277 -3.28 3.72 20.57
CA MET A 277 -3.56 2.29 20.61
C MET A 277 -3.95 1.88 22.03
N ALA A 278 -4.96 1.01 22.15
CA ALA A 278 -5.34 0.35 23.40
C ALA A 278 -5.32 -1.17 23.20
N LEU A 279 -4.98 -1.92 24.23
CA LEU A 279 -5.05 -3.39 24.18
C LEU A 279 -6.48 -3.85 24.45
N GLU A 280 -7.08 -4.51 23.47
CA GLU A 280 -8.38 -5.19 23.56
C GLU A 280 -8.17 -6.68 23.88
N GLY A 281 -8.41 -7.61 22.93
CA GLY A 281 -8.28 -9.05 23.14
C GLY A 281 -6.89 -9.65 22.84
N GLY A 282 -6.86 -10.90 22.38
CA GLY A 282 -5.64 -11.68 22.17
C GLY A 282 -5.23 -12.51 23.40
N TYR A 283 -5.37 -13.83 23.29
CA TYR A 283 -5.38 -14.77 24.43
C TYR A 283 -4.24 -15.82 24.40
N ASN A 284 -3.40 -15.84 23.35
CA ASN A 284 -2.12 -16.56 23.37
C ASN A 284 -1.03 -15.57 23.81
N LEU A 285 -0.49 -15.73 25.03
CA LEU A 285 0.39 -14.77 25.68
C LEU A 285 1.60 -14.35 24.81
N ASP A 286 2.26 -15.32 24.16
CA ASP A 286 3.42 -15.09 23.31
C ASP A 286 3.06 -14.37 22.00
N SER A 287 1.95 -14.77 21.36
CA SER A 287 1.48 -14.13 20.13
C SER A 287 0.97 -12.70 20.38
N THR A 288 0.24 -12.48 21.49
CA THR A 288 -0.21 -11.14 21.92
C THR A 288 0.99 -10.23 22.21
N ALA A 289 1.98 -10.73 22.95
CA ALA A 289 3.19 -9.97 23.26
C ALA A 289 4.02 -9.65 22.00
N LYS A 290 4.18 -10.59 21.08
CA LYS A 290 4.86 -10.37 19.79
C LYS A 290 4.11 -9.36 18.91
N GLY A 291 2.78 -9.45 18.85
CA GLY A 291 1.94 -8.50 18.11
C GLY A 291 2.04 -7.09 18.68
N ALA A 292 1.89 -6.94 20.01
CA ALA A 292 2.02 -5.66 20.69
C ALA A 292 3.42 -5.03 20.51
N CYS A 293 4.48 -5.84 20.59
CA CYS A 293 5.85 -5.37 20.31
C CYS A 293 6.04 -4.94 18.83
N ALA A 294 5.37 -5.60 17.88
CA ALA A 294 5.41 -5.21 16.48
C ALA A 294 4.70 -3.86 16.22
N CYS A 295 3.56 -3.61 16.87
CA CYS A 295 2.92 -2.29 16.89
C CYS A 295 3.88 -1.23 17.47
N LEU A 296 4.42 -1.50 18.67
CA LEU A 296 5.23 -0.54 19.42
C LEU A 296 6.50 -0.11 18.66
N LYS A 297 7.15 -1.03 17.95
CA LYS A 297 8.27 -0.72 17.04
C LYS A 297 7.88 0.25 15.93
N SER A 298 6.74 0.02 15.28
CA SER A 298 6.21 0.91 14.23
C SER A 298 5.83 2.29 14.77
N LEU A 299 5.25 2.37 15.98
CA LEU A 299 4.99 3.64 16.68
C LEU A 299 6.31 4.41 16.91
N LEU A 300 7.33 3.72 17.44
CA LEU A 300 8.69 4.22 17.72
C LEU A 300 9.53 4.54 16.47
N GLY A 301 9.00 4.33 15.27
CA GLY A 301 9.67 4.67 14.00
C GLY A 301 10.59 3.59 13.43
N ASP A 302 10.65 2.39 14.02
CA ASP A 302 11.39 1.27 13.43
C ASP A 302 10.77 0.86 12.09
N SER A 303 11.63 0.52 11.13
CA SER A 303 11.25 0.00 9.82
C SER A 303 10.29 -1.19 9.89
N CYS A 304 9.32 -1.19 8.98
CA CYS A 304 8.44 -2.35 8.79
C CYS A 304 9.27 -3.62 8.49
N PRO A 305 9.02 -4.75 9.18
CA PRO A 305 9.64 -6.01 8.84
C PRO A 305 9.18 -6.49 7.45
N PRO A 306 10.00 -7.25 6.70
CA PRO A 306 9.52 -7.88 5.48
C PRO A 306 8.46 -8.93 5.81
N LEU A 307 7.47 -9.07 4.92
CA LEU A 307 6.50 -10.17 4.95
C LEU A 307 6.99 -11.27 4.01
N HIS A 308 7.14 -12.48 4.52
CA HIS A 308 7.91 -13.58 3.90
C HIS A 308 7.05 -14.77 3.42
N PHE A 309 5.73 -14.58 3.28
CA PHE A 309 4.76 -15.63 2.92
C PHE A 309 3.96 -15.22 1.69
N ASP A 310 3.16 -16.12 1.12
CA ASP A 310 2.12 -15.71 0.15
C ASP A 310 1.15 -14.75 0.86
N VAL A 311 1.22 -13.48 0.46
CA VAL A 311 0.40 -12.37 0.98
C VAL A 311 -0.78 -12.06 0.05
N ALA A 312 -0.98 -12.87 -0.99
CA ALA A 312 -2.16 -12.79 -1.84
C ALA A 312 -3.42 -13.19 -1.03
N PRO A 313 -4.54 -12.43 -1.12
CA PRO A 313 -5.76 -12.78 -0.42
C PRO A 313 -6.39 -14.06 -0.99
N CYS A 314 -6.96 -14.90 -0.12
CA CYS A 314 -7.74 -16.05 -0.54
C CYS A 314 -9.13 -15.63 -1.05
N GLU A 315 -9.78 -16.48 -1.85
CA GLU A 315 -11.09 -16.17 -2.46
C GLU A 315 -12.18 -15.85 -1.41
N SER A 316 -12.16 -16.47 -0.22
CA SER A 316 -13.10 -16.11 0.86
C SER A 316 -12.82 -14.73 1.48
N ALA A 317 -11.58 -14.26 1.45
CA ALA A 317 -11.24 -12.89 1.87
C ALA A 317 -11.65 -11.90 0.77
N LEU A 318 -11.32 -12.19 -0.49
CA LEU A 318 -11.73 -11.39 -1.65
C LEU A 318 -13.25 -11.21 -1.72
N GLN A 319 -14.03 -12.26 -1.50
CA GLN A 319 -15.49 -12.19 -1.43
C GLN A 319 -15.95 -11.24 -0.31
N SER A 320 -15.46 -11.45 0.91
CA SER A 320 -15.86 -10.64 2.09
C SER A 320 -15.48 -9.15 1.93
N ILE A 321 -14.33 -8.86 1.31
CA ILE A 321 -13.90 -7.49 0.94
C ILE A 321 -14.84 -6.91 -0.14
N SER A 322 -15.19 -7.70 -1.16
CA SER A 322 -16.06 -7.28 -2.27
C SER A 322 -17.50 -6.99 -1.82
N ASP A 323 -18.02 -7.75 -0.86
CA ASP A 323 -19.34 -7.54 -0.27
C ASP A 323 -19.37 -6.25 0.58
N ALA A 324 -18.37 -6.04 1.45
CA ALA A 324 -18.22 -4.81 2.21
C ALA A 324 -18.09 -3.57 1.30
N ILE A 325 -17.25 -3.64 0.26
CA ILE A 325 -17.13 -2.59 -0.76
C ILE A 325 -18.46 -2.35 -1.49
N SER A 326 -19.21 -3.40 -1.82
CA SER A 326 -20.51 -3.29 -2.50
C SER A 326 -21.58 -2.65 -1.62
N ALA A 327 -21.60 -2.96 -0.31
CA ALA A 327 -22.48 -2.34 0.67
C ALA A 327 -22.17 -0.85 0.90
N LEU A 328 -20.88 -0.48 0.89
CA LEU A 328 -20.39 0.86 1.20
C LEU A 328 -20.25 1.79 -0.02
N TYR A 329 -20.29 1.24 -1.24
CA TYR A 329 -20.19 1.99 -2.50
C TYR A 329 -21.10 3.24 -2.58
N PRO A 330 -22.36 3.26 -2.09
CA PRO A 330 -23.21 4.45 -2.20
C PRO A 330 -22.76 5.66 -1.38
N TYR A 331 -21.84 5.47 -0.41
CA TYR A 331 -21.46 6.48 0.57
C TYR A 331 -20.05 7.03 0.34
N TRP A 332 -19.12 6.24 -0.20
CA TRP A 332 -17.70 6.57 -0.26
C TRP A 332 -17.18 6.82 -1.68
N SER A 333 -16.80 8.06 -1.98
CA SER A 333 -16.33 8.46 -3.32
C SER A 333 -14.99 7.83 -3.75
N CYS A 334 -14.22 7.27 -2.82
CA CYS A 334 -13.03 6.46 -3.11
C CYS A 334 -13.38 5.03 -3.55
N LEU A 335 -14.57 4.51 -3.24
CA LEU A 335 -15.05 3.22 -3.74
C LEU A 335 -15.64 3.34 -5.15
N HIS A 336 -16.17 4.51 -5.53
CA HIS A 336 -16.60 4.83 -6.91
C HIS A 336 -15.51 4.65 -7.97
N THR A 337 -14.23 4.51 -7.57
CA THR A 337 -13.13 4.11 -8.45
C THR A 337 -13.39 2.76 -9.11
N LEU A 338 -14.08 1.84 -8.43
CA LEU A 338 -14.23 0.46 -8.86
C LEU A 338 -15.43 0.27 -9.81
N GLY A 339 -15.26 -0.63 -10.78
CA GLY A 339 -16.24 -1.04 -11.78
C GLY A 339 -16.77 -2.47 -11.60
N GLN A 340 -17.63 -2.92 -12.51
CA GLN A 340 -18.27 -4.25 -12.45
C GLN A 340 -17.34 -5.38 -12.93
N CYS A 341 -17.27 -6.43 -12.12
CA CYS A 341 -16.87 -7.84 -12.36
C CYS A 341 -15.60 -8.20 -13.19
N TYR A 342 -14.96 -9.28 -12.74
CA TYR A 342 -13.75 -9.87 -13.32
C TYR A 342 -13.96 -11.37 -13.58
N THR A 343 -13.29 -11.94 -14.58
CA THR A 343 -13.25 -13.40 -14.80
C THR A 343 -11.97 -14.00 -14.25
N ALA A 344 -12.07 -14.95 -13.31
CA ALA A 344 -10.90 -15.59 -12.72
C ALA A 344 -10.18 -16.52 -13.72
N VAL A 345 -8.85 -16.46 -13.72
CA VAL A 345 -7.96 -17.46 -14.32
C VAL A 345 -6.95 -17.89 -13.25
N SER A 346 -6.64 -19.18 -13.19
CA SER A 346 -5.66 -19.72 -12.24
C SER A 346 -4.25 -19.70 -12.81
N ILE A 347 -3.32 -19.08 -12.08
CA ILE A 347 -1.88 -19.12 -12.31
C ILE A 347 -1.20 -19.48 -10.97
N PHE A 348 -0.13 -20.26 -11.03
CA PHE A 348 0.64 -20.69 -9.87
C PHE A 348 1.59 -19.57 -9.40
N CYS A 349 1.63 -19.32 -8.09
CA CYS A 349 2.74 -18.61 -7.45
C CYS A 349 3.82 -19.63 -7.06
N SER A 350 5.10 -19.26 -7.12
CA SER A 350 6.20 -20.11 -6.67
C SER A 350 6.51 -19.88 -5.18
N GLU A 351 6.81 -20.96 -4.44
CA GLU A 351 7.33 -20.81 -3.08
C GLU A 351 8.74 -20.21 -3.11
N CYS A 352 9.02 -19.25 -2.23
CA CYS A 352 10.33 -18.62 -2.13
C CYS A 352 10.77 -18.49 -0.67
N ARG A 353 11.67 -19.37 -0.20
CA ARG A 353 12.33 -19.25 1.10
C ARG A 353 13.64 -18.48 0.94
N LEU A 354 13.78 -17.36 1.64
CA LEU A 354 15.02 -16.58 1.69
C LEU A 354 15.36 -16.15 3.12
N LEU A 355 16.65 -15.93 3.36
CA LEU A 355 17.23 -15.73 4.69
C LEU A 355 16.84 -14.39 5.33
N LEU A 356 16.68 -14.40 6.65
CA LEU A 356 16.48 -13.21 7.47
C LEU A 356 17.80 -12.43 7.55
N ALA A 357 17.89 -11.33 6.79
CA ALA A 357 18.92 -10.32 7.01
C ALA A 357 18.71 -9.65 8.39
N GLY A 358 19.81 -9.35 9.08
CA GLY A 358 19.78 -8.78 10.44
C GLY A 358 19.24 -7.34 10.50
N VAL A 359 19.08 -6.84 11.73
CA VAL A 359 18.65 -5.45 12.01
C VAL A 359 19.77 -4.48 11.62
N GLY A 360 19.80 -4.09 10.34
CA GLY A 360 20.66 -3.02 9.84
C GLY A 360 20.29 -1.65 10.40
N SER A 361 21.08 -0.62 10.11
CA SER A 361 20.93 0.72 10.68
C SER A 361 19.65 1.44 10.19
N GLU A 362 18.85 1.98 11.11
CA GLU A 362 17.69 2.88 10.82
C GLU A 362 18.12 4.31 10.38
N ARG A 363 19.17 4.43 9.57
CA ARG A 363 19.65 5.73 9.04
C ARG A 363 19.22 5.89 7.58
N THR A 364 18.90 7.12 7.18
CA THR A 364 18.70 7.49 5.77
C THR A 364 20.02 7.93 5.13
N GLY A 365 20.36 7.36 3.98
CA GLY A 365 21.47 7.79 3.15
C GLY A 365 21.10 8.99 2.27
N LEU A 366 22.03 9.92 2.06
CA LEU A 366 21.89 11.00 1.07
C LEU A 366 23.15 11.08 0.21
N VAL A 367 22.98 11.01 -1.11
CA VAL A 367 24.05 11.24 -2.10
C VAL A 367 23.73 12.45 -2.98
N TYR A 368 24.71 13.34 -3.08
CA TYR A 368 24.71 14.57 -3.87
C TYR A 368 26.16 14.98 -4.13
N ASP A 369 26.47 15.36 -5.37
CA ASP A 369 27.78 15.88 -5.78
C ASP A 369 27.60 17.02 -6.78
N GLN A 370 28.20 18.17 -6.49
CA GLN A 370 28.09 19.38 -7.29
C GLN A 370 28.66 19.21 -8.71
N ARG A 371 29.57 18.25 -8.96
CA ARG A 371 30.14 17.98 -10.29
C ARG A 371 29.07 17.61 -11.32
N MET A 372 27.96 17.00 -10.90
CA MET A 372 26.81 16.73 -11.78
C MET A 372 26.14 18.01 -12.34
N MET A 373 26.50 19.21 -11.85
CA MET A 373 26.07 20.48 -12.43
C MET A 373 26.82 20.86 -13.72
N ALA A 374 27.95 20.21 -14.04
CA ALA A 374 28.81 20.62 -15.15
C ALA A 374 28.19 20.38 -16.55
N HIS A 375 27.36 19.35 -16.67
CA HIS A 375 26.52 19.09 -17.86
C HIS A 375 25.48 20.20 -18.05
N HIS A 376 25.51 20.92 -19.18
CA HIS A 376 24.59 22.02 -19.46
C HIS A 376 24.34 22.19 -20.96
N ASN A 377 23.20 22.81 -21.33
CA ASN A 377 22.86 23.07 -22.71
C ASN A 377 23.61 24.32 -23.21
N MET A 378 24.50 24.16 -24.19
CA MET A 378 25.36 25.24 -24.68
C MET A 378 24.65 26.22 -25.63
N TRP A 379 23.42 25.91 -26.06
CA TRP A 379 22.69 26.64 -27.12
C TRP A 379 21.37 27.24 -26.61
N ASN A 380 20.72 26.60 -25.65
CA ASN A 380 19.51 27.09 -25.01
C ASN A 380 19.69 27.21 -23.49
N SER A 381 19.93 28.44 -23.01
CA SER A 381 20.03 28.77 -21.59
C SER A 381 18.70 28.70 -20.81
N HIS A 382 17.57 28.53 -21.52
CA HIS A 382 16.23 28.38 -20.94
C HIS A 382 15.76 26.91 -20.99
N HIS A 383 16.67 25.97 -21.23
CA HIS A 383 16.36 24.54 -21.23
C HIS A 383 15.84 24.08 -19.85
N PRO A 384 14.73 23.31 -19.76
CA PRO A 384 14.07 23.01 -18.49
C PRO A 384 14.94 22.11 -17.59
N GLU A 385 15.60 21.10 -18.16
CA GLU A 385 16.63 20.33 -17.46
C GLU A 385 17.89 21.23 -17.35
N GLN A 386 18.09 21.79 -16.15
CA GLN A 386 19.11 22.79 -15.85
C GLN A 386 19.95 22.38 -14.61
N PRO A 387 21.25 22.72 -14.54
CA PRO A 387 22.12 22.39 -13.41
C PRO A 387 21.58 22.77 -12.03
N GLN A 388 20.82 23.86 -11.95
CA GLN A 388 20.26 24.42 -10.73
C GLN A 388 19.25 23.48 -10.05
N ARG A 389 18.70 22.47 -10.75
CA ARG A 389 17.75 21.49 -10.18
C ARG A 389 18.31 20.81 -8.94
N ILE A 390 19.42 20.10 -9.09
CA ILE A 390 20.07 19.37 -7.98
C ILE A 390 20.59 20.30 -6.88
N PHE A 391 21.05 21.50 -7.23
CA PHE A 391 21.53 22.48 -6.25
C PHE A 391 20.40 23.04 -5.39
N ARG A 392 19.24 23.38 -5.97
CA ARG A 392 18.10 23.93 -5.22
C ARG A 392 17.46 22.89 -4.32
N ILE A 393 17.36 21.63 -4.78
CA ILE A 393 16.94 20.49 -3.96
C ILE A 393 17.88 20.34 -2.76
N PHE A 394 19.19 20.26 -3.01
CA PHE A 394 20.19 20.08 -1.96
C PHE A 394 20.21 21.24 -0.96
N SER A 395 20.18 22.49 -1.44
CA SER A 395 20.05 23.69 -0.60
C SER A 395 18.83 23.60 0.33
N ARG A 396 17.65 23.22 -0.20
CA ARG A 396 16.43 23.11 0.64
C ARG A 396 16.54 21.99 1.67
N HIS A 397 17.27 20.90 1.38
CA HIS A 397 17.59 19.88 2.39
C HIS A 397 18.57 20.38 3.46
N GLU A 398 19.45 21.35 3.16
CA GLU A 398 20.30 22.02 4.17
C GLU A 398 19.49 23.03 4.99
N ASP A 399 18.67 23.86 4.33
CA ASP A 399 17.78 24.85 4.96
C ASP A 399 16.82 24.21 5.98
N LEU A 400 16.29 23.03 5.66
CA LEU A 400 15.40 22.22 6.52
C LEU A 400 16.15 21.29 7.49
N GLY A 401 17.48 21.34 7.53
CA GLY A 401 18.32 20.50 8.40
C GLY A 401 18.33 19.00 8.06
N LEU A 402 17.68 18.57 6.98
CA LEU A 402 17.61 17.17 6.55
C LEU A 402 18.99 16.59 6.22
N VAL A 403 19.88 17.38 5.61
CA VAL A 403 21.27 16.95 5.31
C VAL A 403 22.05 16.57 6.57
N ALA A 404 21.80 17.23 7.70
CA ALA A 404 22.45 16.93 8.97
C ALA A 404 21.88 15.68 9.67
N ARG A 405 20.66 15.25 9.29
CA ARG A 405 20.01 14.03 9.78
C ARG A 405 20.36 12.80 8.94
N CYS A 406 20.68 12.99 7.66
CA CYS A 406 21.09 11.93 6.75
C CYS A 406 22.58 11.54 6.87
N HIS A 407 22.88 10.27 6.62
CA HIS A 407 24.24 9.79 6.41
C HIS A 407 24.71 10.12 4.98
N ARG A 408 25.80 10.88 4.82
CA ARG A 408 26.31 11.28 3.50
C ARG A 408 27.08 10.14 2.84
N ILE A 409 26.51 9.60 1.77
CA ILE A 409 27.12 8.55 0.94
C ILE A 409 27.96 9.24 -0.16
N PRO A 410 29.22 8.82 -0.40
CA PRO A 410 30.07 9.45 -1.40
C PRO A 410 29.69 9.02 -2.83
N SER A 411 29.64 9.99 -3.75
CA SER A 411 29.49 9.74 -5.19
C SER A 411 30.76 9.12 -5.79
N ARG A 412 30.58 8.18 -6.73
CA ARG A 412 31.65 7.65 -7.59
C ARG A 412 31.20 7.66 -9.06
N LEU A 413 32.14 7.38 -9.95
CA LEU A 413 31.84 7.05 -11.34
C LEU A 413 31.36 5.59 -11.43
N ALA A 414 30.39 5.34 -12.32
CA ALA A 414 30.13 4.01 -12.86
C ALA A 414 31.30 3.57 -13.76
N THR A 415 31.57 2.26 -13.85
CA THR A 415 32.51 1.70 -14.83
C THR A 415 31.81 1.33 -16.14
N GLU A 416 32.55 1.17 -17.23
CA GLU A 416 31.98 0.74 -18.52
C GLU A 416 31.35 -0.66 -18.42
N GLU A 417 31.91 -1.57 -17.62
CA GLU A 417 31.33 -2.89 -17.35
C GLU A 417 30.02 -2.81 -16.56
N GLU A 418 29.84 -1.79 -15.71
CA GLU A 418 28.58 -1.52 -15.02
C GLU A 418 27.54 -0.92 -15.98
N LEU A 419 27.92 0.01 -16.88
CA LEU A 419 27.02 0.53 -17.91
C LEU A 419 26.52 -0.59 -18.86
N THR A 420 27.38 -1.55 -19.20
CA THR A 420 26.98 -2.70 -20.05
C THR A 420 26.04 -3.70 -19.36
N LEU A 421 25.61 -3.46 -18.12
CA LEU A 421 24.53 -4.23 -17.49
C LEU A 421 23.15 -3.94 -18.12
N CYS A 422 22.98 -2.77 -18.74
CA CYS A 422 21.74 -2.40 -19.46
C CYS A 422 21.99 -1.91 -20.89
N HIS A 423 23.15 -1.29 -21.17
CA HIS A 423 23.40 -0.63 -22.45
C HIS A 423 24.32 -1.40 -23.39
N GLY A 424 24.13 -1.24 -24.70
CA GLY A 424 25.06 -1.76 -25.69
C GLY A 424 26.40 -1.05 -25.64
N SER A 425 27.48 -1.81 -25.89
CA SER A 425 28.84 -1.28 -25.89
C SER A 425 29.07 -0.18 -26.94
N GLU A 426 28.34 -0.19 -28.05
CA GLU A 426 28.36 0.87 -29.06
C GLU A 426 27.78 2.19 -28.53
N HIS A 427 26.63 2.15 -27.83
CA HIS A 427 26.05 3.34 -27.19
C HIS A 427 26.94 3.89 -26.09
N VAL A 428 27.48 3.02 -25.21
CA VAL A 428 28.45 3.41 -24.18
C VAL A 428 29.68 4.07 -24.80
N ALA A 429 30.25 3.50 -25.87
CA ALA A 429 31.38 4.09 -26.59
C ALA A 429 31.02 5.42 -27.27
N LYS A 430 29.85 5.52 -27.92
CA LYS A 430 29.38 6.74 -28.58
C LYS A 430 29.21 7.87 -27.57
N MET A 431 28.55 7.61 -26.44
CA MET A 431 28.43 8.57 -25.33
C MET A 431 29.80 8.97 -24.76
N LYS A 432 30.74 8.03 -24.59
CA LYS A 432 32.11 8.30 -24.12
C LYS A 432 32.87 9.26 -25.05
N THR A 433 32.66 9.21 -26.37
CA THR A 433 33.34 10.15 -27.28
C THR A 433 32.97 11.63 -27.06
N THR A 434 31.80 11.92 -26.46
CA THR A 434 31.32 13.31 -26.23
C THR A 434 32.30 14.16 -25.42
N GLU A 435 33.05 13.55 -24.50
CA GLU A 435 34.09 14.19 -23.67
C GLU A 435 35.11 14.96 -24.53
N THR A 436 35.43 14.46 -25.73
CA THR A 436 36.45 15.02 -26.63
C THR A 436 35.90 15.73 -27.87
N MET A 437 34.57 15.73 -28.07
CA MET A 437 33.94 16.35 -29.24
C MET A 437 33.95 17.88 -29.16
N LYS A 438 33.92 18.55 -30.31
CA LYS A 438 33.77 20.01 -30.38
C LYS A 438 32.29 20.39 -30.25
N PRO A 439 31.94 21.59 -29.76
CA PRO A 439 30.55 22.00 -29.57
C PRO A 439 29.64 21.86 -30.81
N ARG A 440 30.15 22.01 -32.03
CA ARG A 440 29.32 21.78 -33.25
C ARG A 440 29.01 20.30 -33.50
N ASP A 441 29.94 19.42 -33.16
CA ASP A 441 29.76 17.97 -33.30
C ASP A 441 28.83 17.45 -32.18
N LEU A 442 28.95 18.03 -30.96
CA LEU A 442 28.03 17.80 -29.84
C LEU A 442 26.60 18.25 -30.14
N HIS A 443 26.41 19.43 -30.75
CA HIS A 443 25.07 19.89 -31.14
C HIS A 443 24.42 18.91 -32.12
N ARG A 444 25.14 18.56 -33.20
CA ARG A 444 24.63 17.62 -34.21
C ARG A 444 24.34 16.25 -33.62
N LEU A 445 25.16 15.77 -32.68
CA LEU A 445 24.93 14.52 -31.97
C LEU A 445 23.71 14.59 -31.04
N GLY A 446 23.41 15.75 -30.43
CA GLY A 446 22.14 15.96 -29.72
C GLY A 446 20.94 15.84 -30.66
N ASP A 447 21.04 16.46 -31.84
CA ASP A 447 20.00 16.45 -32.88
C ASP A 447 19.79 15.06 -33.54
N GLU A 448 20.72 14.10 -33.33
CA GLU A 448 20.54 12.68 -33.71
C GLU A 448 19.55 11.92 -32.79
N TYR A 449 19.14 12.50 -31.66
CA TYR A 449 18.30 11.87 -30.63
C TYR A 449 17.03 12.69 -30.32
N ASN A 450 15.98 12.01 -29.85
CA ASN A 450 14.75 12.69 -29.46
C ASN A 450 14.94 13.43 -28.12
N SER A 451 14.94 14.77 -28.17
CA SER A 451 14.94 15.64 -27.00
C SER A 451 16.14 15.41 -26.07
N VAL A 452 17.36 15.32 -26.63
CA VAL A 452 18.62 15.20 -25.89
C VAL A 452 19.55 16.37 -26.24
N TYR A 453 20.32 16.83 -25.26
CA TYR A 453 21.44 17.74 -25.49
C TYR A 453 22.69 17.18 -24.83
N VAL A 454 23.87 17.39 -25.43
CA VAL A 454 25.15 16.91 -24.90
C VAL A 454 26.20 18.02 -24.82
N SER A 455 27.15 17.83 -23.92
CA SER A 455 28.25 18.73 -23.57
C SER A 455 29.47 17.86 -23.23
N ASN A 456 30.69 18.41 -23.23
CA ASN A 456 31.89 17.62 -22.89
C ASN A 456 31.77 16.93 -21.51
N GLU A 457 31.09 17.56 -20.56
CA GLU A 457 30.87 17.05 -19.20
C GLU A 457 29.68 16.07 -19.07
N SER A 458 28.90 15.86 -20.15
CA SER A 458 27.68 15.02 -20.13
C SER A 458 27.96 13.58 -19.73
N TYR A 459 28.97 12.96 -20.34
CA TYR A 459 29.35 11.58 -20.02
C TYR A 459 29.83 11.46 -18.57
N HIS A 460 30.69 12.37 -18.11
CA HIS A 460 31.17 12.38 -16.72
C HIS A 460 30.03 12.55 -15.70
N CYS A 461 29.07 13.44 -15.97
CA CYS A 461 27.90 13.62 -15.11
C CYS A 461 27.01 12.37 -15.07
N ALA A 462 26.78 11.70 -16.22
CA ALA A 462 26.01 10.46 -16.27
C ALA A 462 26.71 9.31 -15.53
N LEU A 463 28.04 9.20 -15.63
CA LEU A 463 28.81 8.26 -14.82
C LEU A 463 28.68 8.54 -13.31
N LEU A 464 28.67 9.81 -12.90
CA LEU A 464 28.45 10.19 -11.50
C LEU A 464 27.03 9.89 -11.02
N ALA A 465 26.01 10.12 -11.85
CA ALA A 465 24.61 9.82 -11.51
C ALA A 465 24.41 8.31 -11.24
N ALA A 466 24.86 7.47 -12.18
CA ALA A 466 24.81 6.01 -12.05
C ALA A 466 25.64 5.51 -10.86
N GLY A 467 26.92 5.89 -10.78
CA GLY A 467 27.81 5.43 -9.69
C GLY A 467 27.40 5.90 -8.29
N SER A 468 26.74 7.06 -8.18
CA SER A 468 26.10 7.52 -6.93
C SER A 468 24.98 6.59 -6.49
N CYS A 469 24.09 6.20 -7.42
CA CYS A 469 22.98 5.30 -7.12
C CYS A 469 23.46 3.89 -6.81
N PHE A 470 24.55 3.42 -7.44
CA PHE A 470 25.18 2.14 -7.11
C PHE A 470 25.72 2.12 -5.67
N ASN A 471 26.43 3.17 -5.25
CA ASN A 471 26.89 3.29 -3.85
C ASN A 471 25.72 3.37 -2.87
N ALA A 472 24.65 4.09 -3.20
CA ALA A 472 23.46 4.16 -2.35
C ALA A 472 22.75 2.79 -2.23
N ALA A 473 22.60 2.05 -3.33
CA ALA A 473 22.05 0.70 -3.33
C ALA A 473 22.94 -0.30 -2.55
N GLN A 474 24.27 -0.18 -2.68
CA GLN A 474 25.22 -0.97 -1.89
C GLN A 474 25.06 -0.71 -0.39
N ALA A 475 24.94 0.54 0.05
CA ALA A 475 24.76 0.91 1.46
C ALA A 475 23.39 0.45 2.03
N VAL A 476 22.34 0.46 1.21
CA VAL A 476 21.00 -0.06 1.56
C VAL A 476 20.99 -1.60 1.66
N LEU A 477 21.71 -2.30 0.77
CA LEU A 477 21.78 -3.77 0.77
C LEU A 477 22.74 -4.32 1.84
N SER A 478 23.81 -3.60 2.18
CA SER A 478 24.72 -3.95 3.28
C SER A 478 24.13 -3.65 4.67
N GLY A 479 23.09 -2.81 4.74
CA GLY A 479 22.48 -2.36 6.00
C GLY A 479 23.24 -1.24 6.72
N GLU A 480 24.20 -0.59 6.05
CA GLU A 480 24.85 0.64 6.52
C GLU A 480 23.83 1.78 6.68
N VAL A 481 22.86 1.84 5.77
CA VAL A 481 21.64 2.65 5.85
C VAL A 481 20.42 1.76 5.60
N ARG A 482 19.24 2.20 6.03
CA ARG A 482 17.97 1.50 5.80
C ARG A 482 17.42 1.82 4.43
N ASN A 483 17.40 3.12 4.11
CA ASN A 483 16.87 3.71 2.88
C ASN A 483 17.80 4.84 2.44
N ALA A 484 17.64 5.36 1.22
CA ALA A 484 18.46 6.46 0.73
C ALA A 484 17.76 7.34 -0.32
N VAL A 485 18.30 8.54 -0.50
CA VAL A 485 17.90 9.51 -1.52
C VAL A 485 19.10 9.95 -2.37
N ALA A 486 18.93 10.01 -3.69
CA ALA A 486 19.96 10.35 -4.66
C ALA A 486 19.56 11.59 -5.48
N ILE A 487 20.20 12.72 -5.17
CA ILE A 487 19.99 14.02 -5.83
C ILE A 487 20.96 14.10 -7.01
N VAL A 488 20.62 13.42 -8.11
CA VAL A 488 21.49 13.16 -9.27
C VAL A 488 20.98 13.82 -10.57
N ARG A 489 21.88 14.04 -11.54
CA ARG A 489 21.54 14.37 -12.94
C ARG A 489 22.71 14.05 -13.89
N PRO A 490 22.51 13.82 -15.20
CA PRO A 490 21.24 13.77 -15.93
C PRO A 490 20.30 12.64 -15.46
N PRO A 491 19.00 12.71 -15.81
CA PRO A 491 18.05 11.61 -15.60
C PRO A 491 18.40 10.36 -16.44
N GLY A 492 17.67 9.27 -16.22
CA GLY A 492 17.89 7.98 -16.87
C GLY A 492 16.66 7.26 -17.43
N HIS A 493 15.45 7.43 -16.91
CA HIS A 493 14.33 6.51 -17.16
C HIS A 493 13.87 6.39 -18.64
N HIS A 494 14.12 7.39 -19.49
CA HIS A 494 13.87 7.35 -20.94
C HIS A 494 14.99 6.70 -21.77
N ALA A 495 16.19 6.50 -21.21
CA ALA A 495 17.33 5.98 -21.97
C ALA A 495 17.15 4.49 -22.29
N GLU A 496 17.22 4.18 -23.58
CA GLU A 496 17.14 2.82 -24.12
C GLU A 496 18.50 2.11 -24.01
N LYS A 497 18.49 0.79 -24.26
CA LYS A 497 19.72 -0.02 -24.37
C LYS A 497 20.77 0.60 -25.30
N ASP A 498 20.36 1.07 -26.48
CA ASP A 498 21.27 1.51 -27.54
C ASP A 498 21.08 2.99 -27.97
N ILE A 499 20.18 3.75 -27.31
CA ILE A 499 19.72 5.08 -27.74
C ILE A 499 19.48 6.01 -26.54
N ALA A 500 19.96 7.26 -26.60
CA ALA A 500 19.62 8.32 -25.64
C ALA A 500 18.29 9.00 -26.02
N CYS A 501 17.46 9.38 -25.04
CA CYS A 501 16.14 9.98 -25.27
C CYS A 501 15.72 10.82 -24.06
N GLY A 502 14.96 11.90 -24.25
CA GLY A 502 14.29 12.63 -23.16
C GLY A 502 15.24 13.08 -22.05
N PHE A 503 16.31 13.80 -22.42
CA PHE A 503 17.44 14.21 -21.56
C PHE A 503 18.26 13.07 -20.92
N CYS A 504 17.85 11.80 -21.08
CA CYS A 504 18.48 10.65 -20.46
C CYS A 504 19.57 10.04 -21.36
N LEU A 505 20.75 9.81 -20.78
CA LEU A 505 21.92 9.24 -21.51
C LEU A 505 22.15 7.76 -21.18
N PHE A 506 22.00 7.38 -19.91
CA PHE A 506 22.04 6.02 -19.41
C PHE A 506 20.92 5.82 -18.39
N ASN A 507 20.33 4.63 -18.34
CA ASN A 507 19.19 4.35 -17.48
C ASN A 507 19.64 4.06 -16.04
N THR A 508 19.87 5.13 -15.28
CA THR A 508 20.36 5.13 -13.90
C THR A 508 19.59 4.16 -13.00
N VAL A 509 18.25 4.13 -13.08
CA VAL A 509 17.42 3.26 -12.25
C VAL A 509 17.53 1.78 -12.66
N ALA A 510 17.48 1.46 -13.95
CA ALA A 510 17.62 0.10 -14.45
C ALA A 510 19.02 -0.47 -14.17
N LEU A 511 20.06 0.33 -14.41
CA LEU A 511 21.45 0.00 -14.07
C LEU A 511 21.59 -0.27 -12.57
N THR A 512 20.93 0.52 -11.72
CA THR A 512 20.95 0.33 -10.26
C THR A 512 20.28 -0.98 -9.85
N ALA A 513 19.18 -1.38 -10.51
CA ALA A 513 18.55 -2.68 -10.30
C ALA A 513 19.48 -3.84 -10.70
N ARG A 514 20.11 -3.78 -11.88
CA ARG A 514 21.07 -4.81 -12.33
C ARG A 514 22.32 -4.87 -11.44
N TYR A 515 22.83 -3.71 -10.98
CA TYR A 515 23.93 -3.63 -10.02
C TYR A 515 23.56 -4.28 -8.68
N ALA A 516 22.38 -3.98 -8.15
CA ALA A 516 21.84 -4.57 -6.93
C ALA A 516 21.69 -6.11 -7.03
N GLN A 517 21.19 -6.61 -8.17
CA GLN A 517 21.12 -8.04 -8.46
C GLN A 517 22.53 -8.69 -8.50
N LYS A 518 23.48 -8.08 -9.21
CA LYS A 518 24.88 -8.53 -9.31
C LYS A 518 25.59 -8.59 -7.96
N LEU A 519 25.36 -7.60 -7.09
CA LEU A 519 25.90 -7.51 -5.73
C LEU A 519 25.29 -8.57 -4.78
N SER A 520 24.02 -8.93 -4.98
CA SER A 520 23.28 -9.83 -4.08
C SER A 520 23.60 -11.32 -4.26
N HIS A 521 24.37 -11.69 -5.30
CA HIS A 521 24.80 -13.07 -5.62
C HIS A 521 23.66 -14.11 -5.69
N GLY A 522 22.42 -13.68 -5.95
CA GLY A 522 21.23 -14.51 -6.00
C GLY A 522 20.02 -13.74 -6.53
N PRO A 523 18.84 -14.38 -6.65
CA PRO A 523 17.64 -13.73 -7.19
C PRO A 523 17.12 -12.65 -6.23
N LEU A 524 17.48 -11.40 -6.51
CA LEU A 524 16.95 -10.21 -5.85
C LEU A 524 15.76 -9.67 -6.66
N ARG A 525 14.55 -9.77 -6.09
CA ARG A 525 13.37 -9.09 -6.63
C ARG A 525 13.45 -7.59 -6.39
N VAL A 526 13.43 -6.79 -7.46
CA VAL A 526 13.46 -5.33 -7.40
C VAL A 526 12.13 -4.77 -7.89
N LEU A 527 11.51 -3.88 -7.12
CA LEU A 527 10.42 -3.02 -7.61
C LEU A 527 11.05 -1.73 -8.12
N ILE A 528 10.78 -1.35 -9.37
CA ILE A 528 10.98 0.00 -9.88
C ILE A 528 9.60 0.64 -9.98
N LEU A 529 9.38 1.70 -9.21
CA LEU A 529 8.20 2.53 -9.34
C LEU A 529 8.57 3.86 -9.99
N ASP A 530 7.87 4.21 -11.07
CA ASP A 530 8.00 5.48 -11.74
C ASP A 530 6.77 6.37 -11.49
N TRP A 531 7.02 7.54 -10.91
CA TRP A 531 6.01 8.57 -10.68
C TRP A 531 6.30 9.88 -11.43
N ASP A 532 7.30 9.87 -12.32
CA ASP A 532 7.49 10.91 -13.33
C ASP A 532 6.22 11.05 -14.19
N VAL A 533 5.95 12.26 -14.68
CA VAL A 533 4.77 12.50 -15.52
C VAL A 533 4.91 11.87 -16.91
N HIS A 534 6.11 11.48 -17.32
CA HIS A 534 6.38 10.81 -18.59
C HIS A 534 6.55 9.29 -18.40
N HIS A 535 6.20 8.51 -19.42
CA HIS A 535 6.47 7.06 -19.40
C HIS A 535 7.96 6.80 -19.58
N GLY A 536 8.60 6.18 -18.58
CA GLY A 536 10.00 5.71 -18.66
C GLY A 536 10.18 4.52 -19.61
N ASN A 537 10.00 4.75 -20.91
CA ASN A 537 10.04 3.76 -21.99
C ASN A 537 11.26 2.83 -21.93
N GLY A 538 12.47 3.38 -21.76
CA GLY A 538 13.69 2.58 -21.67
C GLY A 538 13.70 1.66 -20.46
N THR A 539 13.08 2.08 -19.35
CA THR A 539 12.95 1.23 -18.16
C THR A 539 12.01 0.06 -18.41
N GLN A 540 10.89 0.27 -19.12
CA GLN A 540 10.01 -0.82 -19.56
C GLN A 540 10.77 -1.80 -20.46
N HIS A 541 11.37 -1.34 -21.56
CA HIS A 541 12.00 -2.23 -22.54
C HIS A 541 13.21 -3.02 -21.98
N ILE A 542 13.94 -2.49 -20.98
CA ILE A 542 15.05 -3.19 -20.32
C ILE A 542 14.59 -4.38 -19.44
N PHE A 543 13.32 -4.39 -19.00
CA PHE A 543 12.76 -5.42 -18.12
C PHE A 543 11.51 -6.13 -18.67
N GLU A 544 11.09 -5.86 -19.91
CA GLU A 544 9.78 -6.28 -20.44
C GLU A 544 9.58 -7.82 -20.49
N GLU A 545 10.67 -8.58 -20.63
CA GLU A 545 10.67 -10.06 -20.56
C GLU A 545 11.03 -10.63 -19.16
N ASP A 546 11.36 -9.79 -18.16
CA ASP A 546 12.00 -10.17 -16.90
C ASP A 546 11.00 -10.35 -15.74
N ASP A 547 11.05 -11.49 -15.03
CA ASP A 547 10.21 -11.80 -13.87
C ASP A 547 10.87 -11.48 -12.51
N SER A 548 12.12 -11.01 -12.53
CA SER A 548 12.87 -10.59 -11.33
C SER A 548 12.77 -9.09 -11.04
N VAL A 549 12.27 -8.29 -11.98
CA VAL A 549 12.07 -6.84 -11.81
C VAL A 549 10.61 -6.48 -12.17
N LEU A 550 9.90 -5.90 -11.20
CA LEU A 550 8.56 -5.37 -11.40
C LEU A 550 8.68 -3.87 -11.72
N TYR A 551 8.21 -3.43 -12.88
CA TYR A 551 8.08 -2.02 -13.24
C TYR A 551 6.62 -1.58 -13.12
N ILE A 552 6.39 -0.44 -12.46
CA ILE A 552 5.07 0.22 -12.37
C ILE A 552 5.26 1.69 -12.70
N SER A 553 4.44 2.26 -13.60
CA SER A 553 4.56 3.66 -14.04
C SER A 553 3.24 4.44 -13.96
N LEU A 554 3.26 5.67 -13.43
CA LEU A 554 2.10 6.56 -13.26
C LEU A 554 2.24 7.86 -14.07
N HIS A 555 2.08 7.76 -15.39
CA HIS A 555 2.41 8.82 -16.34
C HIS A 555 1.20 9.39 -17.09
N ARG A 556 1.36 10.59 -17.62
CA ARG A 556 0.44 11.23 -18.58
C ARG A 556 0.65 10.61 -19.96
N HIS A 557 -0.42 10.13 -20.57
CA HIS A 557 -0.39 9.37 -21.82
C HIS A 557 -1.17 10.07 -22.94
N GLU A 558 -2.33 10.65 -22.63
CA GLU A 558 -3.19 11.38 -23.57
C GLU A 558 -3.49 10.59 -24.87
N ASN A 559 -3.73 9.28 -24.71
CA ASN A 559 -3.91 8.31 -25.80
C ASN A 559 -2.72 8.27 -26.78
N GLY A 560 -1.50 8.23 -26.24
CA GLY A 560 -0.25 8.21 -27.02
C GLY A 560 0.20 9.57 -27.55
N THR A 561 -0.47 10.68 -27.18
CA THR A 561 -0.14 12.04 -27.67
C THR A 561 0.71 12.87 -26.72
N PHE A 562 1.05 12.35 -25.55
CA PHE A 562 2.07 12.93 -24.66
C PHE A 562 3.43 12.24 -24.84
N PHE A 563 4.54 12.92 -24.52
CA PHE A 563 5.89 12.37 -24.65
C PHE A 563 6.05 11.09 -23.79
N PRO A 564 6.63 9.98 -24.31
CA PRO A 564 7.48 9.86 -25.51
C PRO A 564 6.73 9.62 -26.85
N PHE A 565 5.41 9.80 -26.91
CA PHE A 565 4.56 9.62 -28.10
C PHE A 565 4.46 8.17 -28.61
N SER A 566 4.40 7.19 -27.70
CA SER A 566 4.13 5.78 -28.04
C SER A 566 2.91 5.22 -27.32
N GLU A 567 2.29 4.20 -27.92
CA GLU A 567 1.27 3.34 -27.32
C GLU A 567 1.87 2.35 -26.28
N ASP A 568 3.20 2.25 -26.18
CA ASP A 568 3.89 1.34 -25.25
C ASP A 568 3.69 1.69 -23.76
N GLY A 569 3.30 2.93 -23.47
CA GLY A 569 2.85 3.37 -22.16
C GLY A 569 1.40 2.98 -21.82
N ASN A 570 0.63 2.33 -22.70
CA ASN A 570 -0.77 2.04 -22.44
C ASN A 570 -0.98 0.84 -21.50
N PHE A 571 -2.16 0.76 -20.88
CA PHE A 571 -2.49 -0.23 -19.82
C PHE A 571 -2.54 -1.70 -20.27
N ASP A 572 -2.58 -1.98 -21.58
CA ASP A 572 -2.58 -3.33 -22.14
C ASP A 572 -1.16 -3.91 -22.31
N LYS A 573 -0.13 -3.07 -22.14
CA LYS A 573 1.29 -3.41 -22.22
C LYS A 573 1.77 -4.06 -20.91
N VAL A 574 1.26 -5.26 -20.65
CA VAL A 574 1.46 -6.00 -19.39
C VAL A 574 2.81 -6.74 -19.28
N GLY A 575 3.76 -6.48 -20.20
CA GLY A 575 5.01 -7.23 -20.33
C GLY A 575 4.92 -8.45 -21.25
N GLU A 576 6.08 -8.98 -21.65
CA GLU A 576 6.27 -10.06 -22.61
C GLU A 576 6.99 -11.27 -21.99
N GLY A 577 7.24 -12.33 -22.78
CA GLY A 577 8.04 -13.48 -22.36
C GLY A 577 7.64 -14.08 -21.00
N LYS A 578 8.54 -13.96 -20.01
CA LYS A 578 8.29 -14.33 -18.60
C LYS A 578 7.79 -13.16 -17.76
N GLY A 579 8.21 -11.94 -18.07
CA GLY A 579 7.76 -10.66 -17.49
C GLY A 579 6.28 -10.33 -17.70
N ARG A 580 5.49 -11.21 -18.31
CA ARG A 580 4.01 -11.08 -18.42
C ARG A 580 3.36 -10.97 -17.04
N GLY A 581 2.89 -9.76 -16.71
CA GLY A 581 2.30 -9.36 -15.45
C GLY A 581 3.18 -8.39 -14.65
N PHE A 582 4.49 -8.31 -14.94
CA PHE A 582 5.52 -7.57 -14.20
C PHE A 582 5.81 -6.17 -14.78
N ASN A 583 5.12 -5.75 -15.85
CA ASN A 583 5.13 -4.38 -16.35
C ASN A 583 3.72 -3.77 -16.20
N VAL A 584 3.56 -2.70 -15.43
CA VAL A 584 2.25 -2.14 -15.05
C VAL A 584 2.15 -0.64 -15.39
N ASN A 585 1.38 -0.32 -16.43
CA ASN A 585 1.24 1.07 -16.90
C ASN A 585 -0.09 1.70 -16.49
N ILE A 586 -0.03 2.75 -15.64
CA ILE A 586 -1.19 3.53 -15.19
C ILE A 586 -1.32 4.80 -16.03
N ALA A 587 -1.68 4.61 -17.31
CA ALA A 587 -1.81 5.64 -18.31
C ALA A 587 -2.93 6.66 -18.00
N TRP A 588 -2.57 7.91 -17.66
CA TRP A 588 -3.52 8.99 -17.40
C TRP A 588 -3.94 9.74 -18.69
N ASN A 589 -5.23 10.01 -18.86
CA ASN A 589 -5.79 10.64 -20.07
C ASN A 589 -6.88 11.69 -19.72
N GLY A 590 -6.82 12.87 -20.33
CA GLY A 590 -7.81 13.96 -20.18
C GLY A 590 -7.36 15.08 -19.24
N GLU A 591 -8.12 15.34 -18.17
CA GLU A 591 -7.81 16.45 -17.26
C GLU A 591 -6.60 16.19 -16.34
N LYS A 592 -6.15 17.27 -15.69
CA LYS A 592 -4.97 17.33 -14.83
C LYS A 592 -5.16 16.56 -13.53
N MET A 593 -4.49 15.42 -13.40
CA MET A 593 -4.50 14.60 -12.19
C MET A 593 -3.72 15.25 -11.03
N GLY A 594 -3.97 14.82 -9.79
CA GLY A 594 -3.23 15.21 -8.60
C GLY A 594 -3.29 14.15 -7.50
N ASP A 595 -3.20 14.59 -6.24
CA ASP A 595 -3.07 13.71 -5.06
C ASP A 595 -4.14 12.62 -4.98
N SER A 596 -5.41 12.97 -5.24
CA SER A 596 -6.54 12.05 -5.15
C SER A 596 -6.43 10.89 -6.15
N GLU A 597 -5.98 11.16 -7.37
CA GLU A 597 -5.83 10.15 -8.43
C GLU A 597 -4.60 9.28 -8.21
N TYR A 598 -3.47 9.88 -7.81
CA TYR A 598 -2.24 9.14 -7.49
C TYR A 598 -2.43 8.23 -6.26
N LEU A 599 -3.13 8.70 -5.23
CA LEU A 599 -3.44 7.86 -4.06
C LEU A 599 -4.46 6.76 -4.37
N ALA A 600 -5.46 7.02 -5.22
CA ALA A 600 -6.36 5.97 -5.72
C ALA A 600 -5.59 4.91 -6.52
N ALA A 601 -4.65 5.29 -7.39
CA ALA A 601 -3.76 4.34 -8.06
C ALA A 601 -2.89 3.56 -7.06
N PHE A 602 -2.36 4.21 -6.02
CA PHE A 602 -1.55 3.55 -5.00
C PHE A 602 -2.35 2.52 -4.20
N HIS A 603 -3.56 2.87 -3.75
CA HIS A 603 -4.38 2.00 -2.91
C HIS A 603 -5.00 0.84 -3.69
N HIS A 604 -5.37 1.05 -4.96
CA HIS A 604 -6.04 0.03 -5.78
C HIS A 604 -5.12 -0.76 -6.71
N VAL A 605 -3.93 -0.27 -7.07
CA VAL A 605 -3.02 -0.92 -8.03
C VAL A 605 -1.60 -1.08 -7.49
N VAL A 606 -0.90 0.01 -7.17
CA VAL A 606 0.55 -0.03 -6.87
C VAL A 606 0.83 -0.87 -5.63
N MET A 607 0.21 -0.55 -4.49
CA MET A 607 0.48 -1.24 -3.23
C MET A 607 -0.03 -2.69 -3.20
N PRO A 608 -1.19 -3.05 -3.78
CA PRO A 608 -1.58 -4.45 -3.98
C PRO A 608 -0.54 -5.28 -4.76
N ILE A 609 -0.16 -4.85 -5.97
CA ILE A 609 0.80 -5.58 -6.82
C ILE A 609 2.18 -5.63 -6.14
N ALA A 610 2.66 -4.50 -5.63
CA ALA A 610 3.95 -4.42 -4.95
C ALA A 610 4.00 -5.27 -3.66
N ARG A 611 2.87 -5.46 -2.97
CA ARG A 611 2.78 -6.37 -1.82
C ARG A 611 2.89 -7.82 -2.28
N GLU A 612 2.14 -8.21 -3.29
CA GLU A 612 2.07 -9.58 -3.81
C GLU A 612 3.39 -10.02 -4.49
N PHE A 613 4.10 -9.11 -5.15
CA PHE A 613 5.46 -9.34 -5.66
C PHE A 613 6.54 -9.46 -4.55
N ALA A 614 6.26 -8.94 -3.35
CA ALA A 614 7.16 -8.95 -2.19
C ALA A 614 8.62 -8.60 -2.53
N PRO A 615 8.92 -7.36 -3.00
CA PRO A 615 10.25 -6.95 -3.42
C PRO A 615 11.25 -6.97 -2.26
N GLN A 616 12.52 -7.19 -2.58
CA GLN A 616 13.64 -7.15 -1.65
C GLN A 616 14.39 -5.81 -1.65
N LEU A 617 14.19 -5.00 -2.69
CA LEU A 617 14.62 -3.60 -2.82
C LEU A 617 13.54 -2.83 -3.60
N VAL A 618 13.23 -1.61 -3.16
CA VAL A 618 12.41 -0.66 -3.94
C VAL A 618 13.32 0.45 -4.49
N LEU A 619 13.24 0.69 -5.79
CA LEU A 619 13.77 1.87 -6.45
C LEU A 619 12.60 2.77 -6.86
N VAL A 620 12.75 4.08 -6.71
CA VAL A 620 11.77 5.05 -7.19
C VAL A 620 12.43 5.95 -8.24
N SER A 621 11.94 5.88 -9.48
CA SER A 621 12.20 6.84 -10.54
C SER A 621 11.41 8.10 -10.20
N ALA A 622 12.09 9.06 -9.56
CA ALA A 622 11.45 10.14 -8.83
C ALA A 622 11.40 11.42 -9.65
N GLY A 623 10.52 11.44 -10.65
CA GLY A 623 10.15 12.65 -11.38
C GLY A 623 9.24 13.57 -10.57
N PHE A 624 9.55 14.85 -10.52
CA PHE A 624 8.75 15.85 -9.80
C PHE A 624 8.07 16.85 -10.76
N ASP A 625 7.74 16.42 -11.97
CA ASP A 625 7.01 17.17 -13.01
C ASP A 625 5.51 16.85 -13.07
N ALA A 626 5.06 15.76 -12.45
CA ALA A 626 3.64 15.62 -12.10
C ALA A 626 3.21 16.63 -11.00
N ALA A 627 4.19 17.32 -10.40
CA ALA A 627 3.98 18.28 -9.33
C ALA A 627 3.26 19.57 -9.79
N ARG A 628 2.46 20.12 -8.88
CA ARG A 628 1.76 21.40 -9.05
C ARG A 628 2.76 22.50 -9.41
N GLY A 629 2.55 23.09 -10.58
CA GLY A 629 3.33 24.24 -11.09
C GLY A 629 4.54 23.87 -11.93
N ASP A 630 4.74 22.59 -12.28
CA ASP A 630 5.74 22.21 -13.28
C ASP A 630 5.34 22.71 -14.70
N PRO A 631 6.30 23.21 -15.51
CA PRO A 631 6.00 23.71 -16.85
C PRO A 631 5.73 22.62 -17.91
N LEU A 632 6.15 21.37 -17.72
CA LEU A 632 6.03 20.30 -18.73
C LEU A 632 4.86 19.34 -18.44
N GLY A 633 4.83 18.75 -17.25
CA GLY A 633 3.79 17.75 -16.92
C GLY A 633 2.39 18.33 -16.86
N GLY A 634 2.27 19.52 -16.26
CA GLY A 634 1.03 20.29 -16.16
C GLY A 634 0.00 19.76 -15.15
N TYR A 635 0.36 18.78 -14.33
CA TYR A 635 -0.47 18.16 -13.29
C TYR A 635 -0.44 18.93 -11.96
N GLN A 636 -1.07 18.36 -10.91
CA GLN A 636 -1.38 19.03 -9.65
C GLN A 636 -0.96 18.25 -8.39
N VAL A 637 -0.05 17.27 -8.49
CA VAL A 637 0.44 16.53 -7.31
C VAL A 637 1.17 17.50 -6.35
N THR A 638 0.88 17.42 -5.06
CA THR A 638 1.49 18.30 -4.04
C THR A 638 2.76 17.67 -3.45
N PRO A 639 3.67 18.47 -2.86
CA PRO A 639 4.76 17.95 -2.04
C PRO A 639 4.26 17.01 -0.93
N GLU A 640 3.11 17.34 -0.33
CA GLU A 640 2.40 16.49 0.62
C GLU A 640 1.94 15.15 0.00
N GLY A 641 1.49 15.16 -1.26
CA GLY A 641 1.17 13.96 -2.02
C GLY A 641 2.37 13.02 -2.12
N TYR A 642 3.52 13.52 -2.60
CA TYR A 642 4.77 12.76 -2.68
C TYR A 642 5.26 12.21 -1.33
N ALA A 643 5.02 12.92 -0.22
CA ALA A 643 5.25 12.37 1.12
C ALA A 643 4.40 11.11 1.37
N HIS A 644 3.09 11.13 1.09
CA HIS A 644 2.23 9.96 1.28
C HIS A 644 2.58 8.80 0.35
N LEU A 645 2.96 9.08 -0.90
CA LEU A 645 3.47 8.06 -1.83
C LEU A 645 4.71 7.37 -1.25
N THR A 646 5.66 8.15 -0.73
CA THR A 646 6.87 7.63 -0.06
C THR A 646 6.52 6.79 1.16
N HIS A 647 5.66 7.32 2.06
CA HIS A 647 5.24 6.68 3.29
C HIS A 647 4.60 5.31 3.06
N HIS A 648 3.76 5.16 2.02
CA HIS A 648 3.17 3.87 1.67
C HIS A 648 4.23 2.84 1.26
N LEU A 649 5.20 3.23 0.43
CA LEU A 649 6.24 2.33 -0.10
C LEU A 649 7.24 1.87 0.96
N MET A 650 7.44 2.62 2.04
CA MET A 650 8.30 2.23 3.18
C MET A 650 7.83 0.95 3.89
N THR A 651 6.59 0.50 3.65
CA THR A 651 6.07 -0.78 4.14
C THR A 651 6.55 -2.01 3.33
N LEU A 652 7.31 -1.81 2.26
CA LEU A 652 7.85 -2.84 1.37
C LEU A 652 9.33 -3.10 1.67
N ALA A 653 9.88 -4.20 1.14
CA ALA A 653 11.32 -4.51 1.17
C ALA A 653 12.03 -4.47 2.54
N GLY A 654 11.30 -4.49 3.66
CA GLY A 654 11.90 -4.26 4.99
C GLY A 654 12.39 -2.82 5.19
N GLY A 655 11.71 -1.83 4.58
CA GLY A 655 12.13 -0.43 4.54
C GLY A 655 13.24 -0.10 3.53
N ARG A 656 13.79 -1.09 2.79
CA ARG A 656 14.87 -0.88 1.81
C ARG A 656 14.38 -0.19 0.54
N MET A 657 14.55 1.13 0.51
CA MET A 657 14.16 2.00 -0.61
C MET A 657 15.32 2.91 -1.03
N LEU A 658 15.45 3.17 -2.33
CA LEU A 658 16.29 4.24 -2.89
C LEU A 658 15.46 5.12 -3.83
N ILE A 659 15.37 6.41 -3.52
CA ILE A 659 14.69 7.43 -4.34
C ILE A 659 15.72 8.12 -5.24
N ILE A 660 15.53 8.08 -6.56
CA ILE A 660 16.47 8.58 -7.57
C ILE A 660 15.81 9.71 -8.36
N LEU A 661 16.40 10.91 -8.38
CA LEU A 661 15.84 12.04 -9.14
C LEU A 661 15.83 11.78 -10.65
N GLU A 662 14.65 11.90 -11.27
CA GLU A 662 14.46 11.84 -12.74
C GLU A 662 14.07 13.24 -13.27
N GLY A 663 12.83 13.45 -13.71
CA GLY A 663 12.31 14.73 -14.20
C GLY A 663 11.89 15.74 -13.12
N GLY A 664 11.01 16.68 -13.47
CA GLY A 664 10.66 17.85 -12.64
C GLY A 664 11.57 19.04 -12.87
N TYR A 665 10.98 20.18 -13.23
CA TYR A 665 11.66 21.34 -13.83
C TYR A 665 11.30 22.68 -13.17
N ASN A 666 10.20 22.77 -12.41
CA ASN A 666 10.00 23.89 -11.49
C ASN A 666 10.92 23.76 -10.26
N LEU A 667 11.98 24.56 -10.21
CA LEU A 667 13.00 24.56 -9.15
C LEU A 667 12.44 24.68 -7.72
N THR A 668 11.26 25.24 -7.51
CA THR A 668 10.62 25.30 -6.19
C THR A 668 9.88 24.00 -5.90
N SER A 669 8.98 23.57 -6.80
CA SER A 669 8.17 22.36 -6.61
C SER A 669 9.03 21.11 -6.43
N ILE A 670 10.11 20.95 -7.20
CA ILE A 670 11.01 19.79 -7.04
C ILE A 670 11.76 19.81 -5.70
N SER A 671 12.14 21.00 -5.21
CA SER A 671 12.89 21.14 -3.97
C SER A 671 12.03 20.79 -2.76
N GLU A 672 10.77 21.22 -2.74
CA GLU A 672 9.84 20.87 -1.66
C GLU A 672 9.40 19.41 -1.76
N SER A 673 8.99 18.91 -2.93
CA SER A 673 8.55 17.51 -3.08
C SER A 673 9.66 16.49 -2.74
N MET A 674 10.91 16.73 -3.14
CA MET A 674 12.00 15.83 -2.79
C MET A 674 12.41 15.95 -1.31
N SER A 675 12.29 17.14 -0.70
CA SER A 675 12.51 17.31 0.75
C SER A 675 11.43 16.59 1.57
N MET A 676 10.18 16.58 1.09
CA MET A 676 9.08 15.79 1.68
C MET A 676 9.38 14.30 1.64
N CYS A 677 9.84 13.76 0.49
CA CYS A 677 10.28 12.37 0.38
C CYS A 677 11.36 12.04 1.43
N THR A 678 12.40 12.86 1.54
CA THR A 678 13.49 12.64 2.51
C THR A 678 13.04 12.75 3.96
N SER A 679 12.12 13.66 4.29
CA SER A 679 11.50 13.78 5.61
C SER A 679 10.74 12.49 6.00
N MET A 680 10.01 11.88 5.05
CA MET A 680 9.37 10.58 5.27
C MET A 680 10.39 9.45 5.44
N LEU A 681 11.46 9.40 4.62
CA LEU A 681 12.52 8.40 4.77
C LEU A 681 13.21 8.46 6.15
N LEU A 682 13.32 9.66 6.72
CA LEU A 682 13.82 9.96 8.08
C LEU A 682 12.81 9.68 9.20
N GLY A 683 11.60 9.20 8.88
CA GLY A 683 10.57 8.79 9.84
C GLY A 683 9.67 9.91 10.38
N ASP A 684 9.69 11.11 9.80
CA ASP A 684 8.84 12.23 10.24
C ASP A 684 7.33 11.95 10.02
N PRO A 685 6.43 12.64 10.74
CA PRO A 685 5.00 12.40 10.64
C PRO A 685 4.43 12.84 9.27
N PRO A 686 3.67 11.99 8.55
CA PRO A 686 3.05 12.35 7.29
C PRO A 686 2.15 13.60 7.38
N PRO A 687 2.14 14.48 6.36
CA PRO A 687 1.33 15.70 6.38
C PRO A 687 -0.18 15.45 6.31
N LEU A 688 -1.00 16.48 6.57
CA LEU A 688 -2.41 16.44 6.15
C LEU A 688 -2.50 16.55 4.63
N LEU A 689 -3.51 15.89 4.07
CA LEU A 689 -3.90 16.05 2.67
C LEU A 689 -5.33 16.59 2.57
N SER A 690 -5.51 17.62 1.76
CA SER A 690 -6.82 18.20 1.43
C SER A 690 -7.34 17.59 0.13
N LEU A 691 -7.71 16.31 0.18
CA LEU A 691 -8.15 15.55 -1.00
C LEU A 691 -9.45 16.09 -1.60
N LYS A 692 -9.49 16.13 -2.93
CA LYS A 692 -10.68 16.44 -3.73
C LYS A 692 -11.36 15.14 -4.19
N PRO A 693 -12.64 15.16 -4.61
CA PRO A 693 -13.23 14.04 -5.35
C PRO A 693 -12.40 13.76 -6.61
N GLN A 694 -12.11 12.47 -6.85
CA GLN A 694 -11.28 12.04 -7.98
C GLN A 694 -11.88 12.40 -9.36
N HIS A 695 -11.04 12.68 -10.34
CA HIS A 695 -11.46 12.90 -11.72
C HIS A 695 -11.98 11.59 -12.38
N PRO A 696 -13.16 11.58 -13.04
CA PRO A 696 -13.75 10.34 -13.58
C PRO A 696 -12.88 9.56 -14.57
N ASN A 697 -11.99 10.22 -15.32
CA ASN A 697 -11.08 9.51 -16.24
C ASN A 697 -10.02 8.70 -15.48
N ALA A 698 -9.57 9.16 -14.30
CA ALA A 698 -8.61 8.42 -13.49
C ALA A 698 -9.21 7.08 -13.03
N ALA A 699 -10.47 7.07 -12.62
CA ALA A 699 -11.21 5.84 -12.34
C ALA A 699 -11.33 4.93 -13.58
N VAL A 700 -11.47 5.49 -14.79
CA VAL A 700 -11.46 4.67 -16.04
C VAL A 700 -10.08 4.04 -16.27
N SER A 701 -9.00 4.81 -16.17
CA SER A 701 -7.62 4.31 -16.27
C SER A 701 -7.34 3.20 -15.24
N ILE A 702 -7.64 3.45 -13.96
CA ILE A 702 -7.46 2.47 -12.88
C ILE A 702 -8.24 1.17 -13.17
N ASN A 703 -9.52 1.25 -13.59
CA ASN A 703 -10.28 0.05 -13.96
C ASN A 703 -9.70 -0.71 -15.17
N ASN A 704 -9.07 0.00 -16.11
CA ASN A 704 -8.44 -0.65 -17.25
C ASN A 704 -7.20 -1.45 -16.82
N VAL A 705 -6.36 -0.88 -15.96
CA VAL A 705 -5.21 -1.57 -15.35
C VAL A 705 -5.67 -2.74 -14.48
N LEU A 706 -6.67 -2.55 -13.61
CA LEU A 706 -7.26 -3.63 -12.81
C LEU A 706 -7.73 -4.81 -13.68
N ARG A 707 -8.42 -4.53 -14.79
CA ARG A 707 -8.86 -5.58 -15.72
C ARG A 707 -7.72 -6.26 -16.49
N ALA A 708 -6.67 -5.53 -16.83
CA ALA A 708 -5.47 -6.09 -17.49
C ALA A 708 -4.64 -6.96 -16.53
N HIS A 709 -4.56 -6.59 -15.24
CA HIS A 709 -3.64 -7.19 -14.27
C HIS A 709 -4.25 -8.23 -13.31
N ALA A 710 -5.56 -8.23 -13.08
CA ALA A 710 -6.25 -9.24 -12.25
C ALA A 710 -6.01 -10.72 -12.64
N PRO A 711 -5.70 -11.10 -13.91
CA PRO A 711 -5.27 -12.46 -14.22
C PRO A 711 -3.99 -12.88 -13.51
N TYR A 712 -3.01 -11.96 -13.37
CA TYR A 712 -1.69 -12.23 -12.81
C TYR A 712 -1.63 -12.03 -11.28
N TRP A 713 -2.33 -11.02 -10.76
CA TRP A 713 -2.26 -10.61 -9.35
C TRP A 713 -3.62 -10.82 -8.66
N ARG A 714 -3.69 -11.66 -7.62
CA ARG A 714 -4.94 -11.97 -6.91
C ARG A 714 -5.45 -10.80 -6.09
N SER A 715 -4.56 -9.96 -5.57
CA SER A 715 -4.88 -8.79 -4.76
C SER A 715 -5.78 -7.75 -5.46
N LEU A 716 -5.90 -7.81 -6.79
CA LEU A 716 -6.74 -6.92 -7.60
C LEU A 716 -8.17 -7.44 -7.82
N ARG A 717 -8.50 -8.67 -7.40
CA ARG A 717 -9.71 -9.41 -7.82
C ARG A 717 -10.98 -9.05 -7.01
N ILE A 718 -11.27 -7.76 -6.88
CA ILE A 718 -12.41 -7.25 -6.11
C ILE A 718 -13.73 -7.39 -6.90
N GLN A 719 -14.40 -8.54 -6.77
CA GLN A 719 -15.61 -8.94 -7.52
C GLN A 719 -16.87 -8.15 -7.14
N SER A 720 -16.91 -6.87 -7.52
CA SER A 720 -17.97 -5.95 -7.11
C SER A 720 -19.26 -6.12 -7.92
N GLN A 721 -20.32 -6.63 -7.29
CA GLN A 721 -21.65 -6.80 -7.91
C GLN A 721 -22.49 -5.51 -7.84
N PHE A 722 -21.96 -4.41 -8.38
CA PHE A 722 -22.68 -3.13 -8.35
C PHE A 722 -24.00 -3.19 -9.15
N PRO A 723 -25.12 -2.67 -8.61
CA PRO A 723 -26.25 -2.27 -9.43
C PRO A 723 -25.78 -1.28 -10.52
N SER A 724 -26.36 -1.35 -11.71
CA SER A 724 -25.95 -0.51 -12.84
C SER A 724 -25.86 0.99 -12.45
N ARG A 725 -24.88 1.73 -12.99
CA ARG A 725 -24.71 3.18 -12.70
C ARG A 725 -26.02 3.99 -12.86
N SER A 726 -26.90 3.57 -13.78
CA SER A 726 -28.25 4.12 -14.01
C SER A 726 -29.16 4.10 -12.77
N THR A 727 -29.09 3.04 -11.95
CA THR A 727 -29.96 2.84 -10.79
C THR A 727 -29.46 3.56 -9.53
N SER A 728 -28.15 3.58 -9.29
CA SER A 728 -27.57 4.17 -8.07
C SER A 728 -27.56 5.71 -8.10
N LEU A 729 -27.16 6.32 -9.23
CA LEU A 729 -27.18 7.78 -9.41
C LEU A 729 -28.59 8.40 -9.39
N ARG A 730 -29.64 7.61 -9.61
CA ARG A 730 -31.03 8.06 -9.44
C ARG A 730 -31.46 8.19 -7.97
N ARG A 731 -30.67 7.68 -7.02
CA ARG A 731 -30.97 7.74 -5.58
C ARG A 731 -30.34 8.93 -4.87
N SER A 732 -29.31 9.53 -5.46
CA SER A 732 -28.54 10.65 -4.90
C SER A 732 -28.89 12.04 -5.48
N LEU A 733 -29.80 12.12 -6.45
CA LEU A 733 -30.31 13.38 -7.01
C LEU A 733 -31.71 13.71 -6.45
N PRO A 734 -31.94 14.91 -5.90
CA PRO A 734 -33.28 15.35 -5.49
C PRO A 734 -34.25 15.33 -6.68
N SER A 735 -35.41 14.71 -6.49
CA SER A 735 -36.44 14.61 -7.54
C SER A 735 -36.90 15.99 -8.01
N PRO A 736 -36.85 16.31 -9.31
CA PRO A 736 -37.41 17.55 -9.83
C PRO A 736 -38.91 17.63 -9.50
N LYS A 737 -39.34 18.73 -8.88
CA LYS A 737 -40.76 18.93 -8.52
C LYS A 737 -41.61 18.86 -9.80
N GLY A 738 -42.52 17.88 -9.84
CA GLY A 738 -43.29 17.56 -11.02
C GLY A 738 -44.18 18.73 -11.47
N LYS A 739 -44.20 19.02 -12.77
CA LYS A 739 -45.23 19.88 -13.38
C LYS A 739 -46.49 19.05 -13.62
N ASP A 740 -47.62 19.53 -13.13
CA ASP A 740 -48.92 18.86 -13.29
C ASP A 740 -49.27 18.62 -14.77
N LYS A 741 -49.56 17.36 -15.11
CA LYS A 741 -50.16 16.99 -16.41
C LYS A 741 -51.68 17.12 -16.34
N ARG A 742 -52.20 18.27 -16.75
CA ARG A 742 -53.64 18.47 -16.95
C ARG A 742 -54.13 17.59 -18.12
N MET A 743 -55.17 16.79 -17.89
CA MET A 743 -55.74 15.89 -18.92
C MET A 743 -56.54 16.65 -19.99
N SER A 744 -56.75 15.99 -21.13
CA SER A 744 -57.15 16.58 -22.42
C SER A 744 -58.66 16.64 -22.68
N VAL A 745 -59.13 17.73 -23.33
CA VAL A 745 -60.39 17.75 -24.10
C VAL A 745 -60.26 18.58 -25.39
N GLY A 746 -60.56 17.93 -26.53
CA GLY A 746 -61.44 18.46 -27.59
C GLY A 746 -61.17 19.79 -28.33
N LYS A 747 -60.60 19.66 -29.54
CA LYS A 747 -61.05 20.30 -30.80
C LYS A 747 -61.20 21.84 -30.93
N SER A 748 -60.30 22.38 -31.76
CA SER A 748 -60.59 23.14 -33.01
C SER A 748 -60.82 24.66 -33.03
N ASN A 749 -60.20 25.27 -34.06
CA ASN A 749 -60.59 26.45 -34.84
C ASN A 749 -60.41 27.90 -34.31
N LYS A 750 -59.56 28.60 -35.07
CA LYS A 750 -59.61 30.03 -35.49
C LYS A 750 -59.31 31.14 -34.47
N SER A 751 -58.34 31.96 -34.88
CA SER A 751 -57.98 33.31 -34.40
C SER A 751 -58.95 34.38 -34.97
N PRO A 752 -58.81 35.72 -34.71
CA PRO A 752 -57.78 36.44 -33.92
C PRO A 752 -58.32 37.59 -33.00
N ARG A 753 -57.38 38.43 -32.50
CA ARG A 753 -57.48 39.89 -32.15
C ARG A 753 -57.92 40.39 -30.76
N LYS A 754 -57.03 41.28 -30.24
CA LYS A 754 -57.24 42.62 -29.60
C LYS A 754 -57.45 42.79 -28.08
N ALA A 755 -56.68 43.78 -27.58
CA ALA A 755 -56.98 44.81 -26.56
C ALA A 755 -56.73 44.55 -25.05
N ALA A 756 -56.38 45.65 -24.38
CA ALA A 756 -56.19 45.93 -22.94
C ALA A 756 -56.99 47.24 -22.61
N PRO A 757 -56.90 47.97 -21.47
CA PRO A 757 -56.22 47.77 -20.16
C PRO A 757 -57.29 47.59 -19.01
N PRO A 758 -57.25 48.14 -17.76
CA PRO A 758 -56.65 49.37 -17.12
C PRO A 758 -55.43 49.07 -16.20
N GLN A 759 -54.59 49.98 -15.63
CA GLN A 759 -54.73 51.21 -14.78
C GLN A 759 -55.29 50.96 -13.35
N SER A 760 -54.83 51.56 -12.22
CA SER A 760 -53.73 52.53 -11.85
C SER A 760 -53.33 52.30 -10.34
N SER A 761 -52.49 53.03 -9.57
CA SER A 761 -51.74 54.32 -9.65
C SER A 761 -50.29 54.15 -9.06
N GLY A 762 -49.53 54.97 -8.28
CA GLY A 762 -49.69 56.21 -7.47
C GLY A 762 -49.52 55.94 -5.94
N HIS A 763 -48.76 56.64 -5.07
CA HIS A 763 -47.76 57.74 -5.10
C HIS A 763 -46.67 57.45 -4.00
N ALA A 764 -45.38 57.85 -4.04
CA ALA A 764 -44.69 59.17 -4.17
C ALA A 764 -44.74 60.04 -2.86
N ALA A 765 -43.71 60.77 -2.36
CA ALA A 765 -42.33 61.06 -2.83
C ALA A 765 -41.39 61.67 -1.72
N ASN A 766 -40.16 62.07 -2.15
CA ASN A 766 -39.23 63.15 -1.65
C ASN A 766 -38.05 62.78 -0.70
N ALA A 767 -36.92 63.53 -0.60
CA ALA A 767 -36.17 64.42 -1.53
C ALA A 767 -34.82 64.98 -0.92
N THR A 768 -33.98 65.64 -1.74
CA THR A 768 -32.88 66.62 -1.42
C THR A 768 -31.53 66.15 -0.79
N ALA A 769 -30.37 66.84 -0.92
CA ALA A 769 -29.74 67.61 -2.03
C ALA A 769 -28.24 68.02 -1.79
N ALA A 770 -27.36 67.71 -2.77
CA ALA A 770 -26.11 68.32 -3.34
C ALA A 770 -25.50 69.70 -2.87
N PRO A 771 -24.38 70.24 -3.49
CA PRO A 771 -23.11 69.64 -3.99
C PRO A 771 -21.73 70.22 -3.49
N PRO A 772 -20.96 71.13 -4.17
CA PRO A 772 -19.85 70.85 -5.14
C PRO A 772 -18.41 71.38 -4.81
N SER A 773 -17.35 70.84 -5.44
CA SER A 773 -16.10 71.56 -5.84
C SER A 773 -15.17 70.75 -6.80
N GLU A 774 -14.16 71.37 -7.41
CA GLU A 774 -13.36 70.87 -8.57
C GLU A 774 -11.89 70.45 -8.25
N SER A 775 -11.09 70.10 -9.28
CA SER A 775 -9.72 69.53 -9.24
C SER A 775 -8.59 70.55 -9.49
N PRO A 776 -7.29 70.14 -9.46
CA PRO A 776 -6.64 69.78 -10.73
C PRO A 776 -5.51 68.70 -10.70
N THR A 777 -5.43 67.94 -11.80
CA THR A 777 -4.25 67.32 -12.47
C THR A 777 -2.93 66.98 -11.73
N SER A 778 -2.47 65.73 -11.87
CA SER A 778 -1.34 65.38 -12.76
C SER A 778 -1.22 63.85 -12.93
N GLY A 779 -1.02 63.36 -14.16
CA GLY A 779 -1.22 61.94 -14.49
C GLY A 779 -0.06 60.97 -14.18
N HIS A 780 -0.42 59.69 -14.02
CA HIS A 780 0.18 58.55 -14.73
C HIS A 780 -0.71 57.30 -14.50
N GLU A 781 -1.47 56.89 -15.51
CA GLU A 781 -2.22 55.62 -15.50
C GLU A 781 -1.70 54.69 -16.60
N THR A 782 -1.54 53.42 -16.24
CA THR A 782 -1.14 52.33 -17.14
C THR A 782 -2.36 51.67 -17.77
N PRO A 783 -2.39 51.43 -19.09
CA PRO A 783 -3.40 50.56 -19.69
C PRO A 783 -3.32 49.14 -19.13
N GLY A 784 -4.48 48.51 -18.93
CA GLY A 784 -4.55 47.09 -18.58
C GLY A 784 -4.21 46.19 -19.77
N ILE A 785 -3.74 44.97 -19.49
CA ILE A 785 -3.55 43.94 -20.51
C ILE A 785 -4.91 43.30 -20.81
N ASP A 786 -5.51 43.73 -21.93
CA ASP A 786 -6.60 43.02 -22.62
C ASP A 786 -6.50 43.30 -24.13
N ASP A 787 -5.28 43.27 -24.67
CA ASP A 787 -4.99 43.53 -26.09
C ASP A 787 -3.66 42.85 -26.51
N LEU A 788 -3.69 41.54 -26.80
CA LEU A 788 -2.58 40.81 -27.46
C LEU A 788 -2.92 39.38 -27.99
N THR A 789 -4.18 39.04 -28.26
CA THR A 789 -4.57 37.73 -28.81
C THR A 789 -5.51 37.82 -30.02
N MET A 790 -5.10 38.57 -31.05
CA MET A 790 -5.68 38.49 -32.40
C MET A 790 -4.60 38.59 -33.48
N ASP A 791 -3.90 37.48 -33.74
CA ASP A 791 -3.39 37.12 -35.07
C ASP A 791 -2.82 35.69 -35.07
N LEU A 792 -3.55 34.74 -35.67
CA LEU A 792 -3.10 33.45 -36.26
C LEU A 792 -4.32 32.57 -36.63
N SER A 793 -5.25 33.11 -37.42
CA SER A 793 -6.46 32.37 -37.85
C SER A 793 -6.86 32.67 -39.29
N SER A 794 -5.90 32.58 -40.22
CA SER A 794 -6.17 32.69 -41.67
C SER A 794 -5.07 32.03 -42.50
N LEU A 795 -5.38 30.87 -43.11
CA LEU A 795 -4.93 30.45 -44.45
C LEU A 795 -5.54 29.08 -44.81
N ASP A 796 -6.85 29.06 -45.05
CA ASP A 796 -7.46 28.01 -45.87
C ASP A 796 -7.03 28.20 -47.33
N LEU A 797 -6.70 27.12 -48.03
CA LEU A 797 -6.73 27.11 -49.50
C LEU A 797 -6.83 25.67 -50.05
N ASP A 798 -8.06 25.22 -50.25
CA ASP A 798 -8.38 23.97 -50.94
C ASP A 798 -8.67 24.26 -52.42
N THR A 799 -7.87 23.73 -53.35
CA THR A 799 -8.29 23.54 -54.77
C THR A 799 -7.32 22.63 -55.53
N SER A 800 -7.85 21.92 -56.53
CA SER A 800 -7.21 20.74 -57.12
C SER A 800 -6.43 20.97 -58.42
N SER A 801 -5.41 20.12 -58.64
CA SER A 801 -4.99 19.73 -59.99
C SER A 801 -4.55 18.26 -60.00
N SER A 802 -5.14 17.45 -60.87
CA SER A 802 -4.97 15.98 -60.88
C SER A 802 -4.10 15.47 -62.02
N THR A 803 -3.18 14.54 -61.73
CA THR A 803 -2.58 13.63 -62.73
C THR A 803 -2.52 12.20 -62.18
N ASN A 804 -2.98 11.23 -62.98
CA ASN A 804 -3.06 9.83 -62.58
C ASN A 804 -1.76 9.05 -62.83
N SER A 805 -1.40 8.15 -61.92
CA SER A 805 -0.81 6.85 -62.27
C SER A 805 -1.30 5.77 -61.30
N THR A 806 -1.48 4.54 -61.79
CA THR A 806 -2.21 3.46 -61.11
C THR A 806 -1.33 2.30 -60.64
N THR A 807 -1.96 1.35 -59.92
CA THR A 807 -1.46 0.02 -59.49
C THR A 807 -0.63 -0.02 -58.20
N SER A 808 -0.66 -1.08 -57.38
CA SER A 808 -1.75 -2.05 -57.10
C SER A 808 -1.46 -2.82 -55.82
N SER A 809 -2.47 -3.04 -54.96
CA SER A 809 -2.34 -3.84 -53.73
C SER A 809 -2.18 -5.35 -54.00
N VAL A 810 -1.25 -6.01 -53.31
CA VAL A 810 -1.12 -7.48 -53.29
C VAL A 810 -1.03 -7.97 -51.84
N PRO A 811 -1.98 -8.81 -51.36
CA PRO A 811 -1.91 -9.44 -50.05
C PRO A 811 -1.15 -10.78 -50.10
N VAL A 812 -0.57 -11.20 -48.98
CA VAL A 812 0.03 -12.54 -48.83
C VAL A 812 -0.81 -13.38 -47.87
N ALA A 813 -1.39 -14.46 -48.38
CA ALA A 813 -2.10 -15.46 -47.59
C ALA A 813 -1.19 -16.65 -47.23
N GLY A 814 -1.39 -17.24 -46.05
CA GLY A 814 -0.58 -18.36 -45.56
C GLY A 814 -0.90 -19.73 -46.19
N ALA A 815 0.00 -20.69 -46.00
CA ALA A 815 -0.14 -22.06 -46.50
C ALA A 815 -0.01 -23.11 -45.36
N ARG A 816 -1.01 -24.00 -45.24
CA ARG A 816 -0.94 -25.21 -44.41
C ARG A 816 -0.41 -26.39 -45.22
N ARG A 817 0.28 -27.33 -44.57
CA ARG A 817 0.38 -28.74 -45.02
C ARG A 817 -0.18 -29.69 -43.96
N LYS A 818 -0.69 -30.84 -44.40
CA LYS A 818 -1.13 -32.00 -43.59
C LYS A 818 -0.39 -33.25 -44.09
N VAL A 819 -0.24 -34.29 -43.26
CA VAL A 819 -0.71 -35.69 -43.52
C VAL A 819 -0.23 -36.70 -42.44
N LYS A 820 -1.20 -37.32 -41.76
CA LYS A 820 -1.31 -38.72 -41.23
C LYS A 820 -0.16 -39.45 -40.47
N SER A 821 -0.28 -39.50 -39.14
CA SER A 821 -0.53 -40.70 -38.26
C SER A 821 0.17 -42.07 -38.42
N SER A 822 0.91 -42.47 -37.36
CA SER A 822 0.87 -43.78 -36.62
C SER A 822 1.35 -45.10 -37.28
N PRO A 823 1.70 -46.20 -36.54
CA PRO A 823 1.56 -46.51 -35.09
C PRO A 823 2.80 -47.13 -34.36
N LEU A 824 2.59 -47.64 -33.13
CA LEU A 824 3.52 -48.26 -32.15
C LEU A 824 4.36 -49.48 -32.61
N ARG A 825 5.57 -49.70 -32.04
CA ARG A 825 5.87 -50.80 -31.05
C ARG A 825 7.35 -50.95 -30.55
N SER A 826 7.49 -51.05 -29.21
CA SER A 826 8.35 -51.94 -28.36
C SER A 826 9.85 -52.31 -28.62
N ALA A 827 10.67 -52.07 -27.57
CA ALA A 827 11.58 -53.02 -26.86
C ALA A 827 13.07 -53.27 -27.25
N THR A 828 13.91 -53.37 -26.18
CA THR A 828 15.25 -54.05 -26.03
C THR A 828 16.44 -53.62 -26.91
N GLY A 829 17.72 -53.65 -26.47
CA GLY A 829 18.33 -53.93 -25.14
C GLY A 829 19.88 -54.08 -25.20
N GLU A 830 20.56 -54.05 -24.04
CA GLU A 830 21.98 -54.46 -23.76
C GLU A 830 23.14 -53.62 -24.41
N ALA A 831 24.17 -53.11 -23.69
CA ALA A 831 25.32 -53.68 -22.94
C ALA A 831 26.58 -53.91 -23.84
N SER A 832 27.85 -53.80 -23.41
CA SER A 832 28.56 -53.52 -22.12
C SER A 832 29.81 -52.61 -22.42
N GLU A 833 31.02 -52.52 -21.81
CA GLU A 833 31.84 -52.99 -20.65
C GLU A 833 33.18 -52.15 -20.66
N GLN A 834 34.09 -51.96 -19.68
CA GLN A 834 34.16 -51.98 -18.19
C GLN A 834 35.47 -51.28 -17.69
N GLY A 835 35.70 -51.21 -16.37
CA GLY A 835 36.94 -50.72 -15.71
C GLY A 835 36.85 -49.27 -15.18
N GLY A 836 37.73 -48.75 -14.31
CA GLY A 836 38.88 -49.28 -13.55
C GLY A 836 39.69 -48.08 -12.97
N GLU A 837 40.40 -48.09 -11.82
CA GLU A 837 40.69 -49.09 -10.78
C GLU A 837 40.77 -48.38 -9.37
N LYS A 838 41.24 -49.04 -8.30
CA LYS A 838 41.36 -48.48 -6.92
C LYS A 838 42.44 -49.18 -6.07
N PRO A 839 43.03 -48.49 -5.07
CA PRO A 839 42.74 -48.80 -3.64
C PRO A 839 42.83 -47.56 -2.69
N GLN A 840 42.64 -47.58 -1.35
CA GLN A 840 41.74 -48.28 -0.40
C GLN A 840 41.87 -47.59 0.99
N ASP A 841 40.78 -47.35 1.72
CA ASP A 841 40.69 -47.58 3.20
C ASP A 841 39.22 -47.81 3.63
N ARG A 842 38.97 -48.19 4.90
CA ARG A 842 37.71 -48.76 5.47
C ARG A 842 36.41 -48.02 5.08
N SER A 843 35.23 -48.61 4.78
CA SER A 843 34.60 -49.94 4.95
C SER A 843 33.74 -50.18 6.21
N GLU A 844 32.40 -50.18 6.05
CA GLU A 844 31.51 -51.19 6.64
C GLU A 844 30.15 -51.28 5.90
N THR A 845 29.42 -52.36 6.18
CA THR A 845 28.26 -53.00 5.49
C THR A 845 27.16 -52.13 4.86
N GLN A 846 26.68 -52.54 3.67
CA GLN A 846 25.37 -52.17 3.08
C GLN A 846 24.39 -53.35 3.13
N GLY A 847 23.10 -53.08 3.42
CA GLY A 847 22.02 -54.08 3.38
C GLY A 847 21.28 -54.14 2.03
N SER A 848 20.64 -55.28 1.75
CA SER A 848 19.84 -55.51 0.52
C SER A 848 18.37 -55.06 0.70
N MET A 849 17.85 -54.31 -0.28
CA MET A 849 16.49 -53.76 -0.26
C MET A 849 15.53 -54.56 -1.16
N HIS A 850 14.26 -54.66 -0.75
CA HIS A 850 13.15 -55.12 -1.57
C HIS A 850 12.10 -54.01 -1.74
N ILE A 851 11.53 -53.88 -2.94
CA ILE A 851 10.47 -52.91 -3.27
C ILE A 851 9.27 -53.69 -3.81
N VAL A 852 8.06 -53.30 -3.40
CA VAL A 852 6.80 -53.85 -3.90
C VAL A 852 6.17 -52.82 -4.85
N ASP A 853 6.04 -53.18 -6.13
CA ASP A 853 5.52 -52.30 -7.18
C ASP A 853 3.99 -52.45 -7.31
N PRO A 854 3.18 -51.39 -7.09
CA PRO A 854 1.73 -51.49 -7.06
C PRO A 854 1.11 -51.51 -8.47
N LEU A 855 0.15 -52.42 -8.70
CA LEU A 855 -0.55 -52.54 -9.98
C LEU A 855 -1.27 -51.24 -10.35
N SER A 856 -1.14 -50.80 -11.61
CA SER A 856 -1.57 -49.48 -12.12
C SER A 856 -3.08 -49.19 -12.12
N TRP A 857 -3.89 -50.12 -11.62
CA TRP A 857 -5.34 -49.99 -11.44
C TRP A 857 -5.78 -50.15 -9.97
N CYS A 858 -4.83 -50.29 -9.03
CA CYS A 858 -5.12 -50.42 -7.60
C CYS A 858 -5.76 -49.11 -7.07
N PRO A 859 -6.95 -49.15 -6.43
CA PRO A 859 -7.62 -47.94 -5.96
C PRO A 859 -6.84 -47.19 -4.87
N HIS A 860 -5.88 -47.85 -4.22
CA HIS A 860 -5.01 -47.23 -3.20
C HIS A 860 -3.81 -46.47 -3.79
N LEU A 861 -3.61 -46.43 -5.12
CA LEU A 861 -2.51 -45.65 -5.73
C LEU A 861 -2.58 -44.16 -5.33
N GLU A 862 -3.79 -43.61 -5.22
CA GLU A 862 -4.03 -42.20 -4.85
C GLU A 862 -3.70 -41.89 -3.37
N THR A 863 -3.50 -42.92 -2.54
CA THR A 863 -3.06 -42.77 -1.14
C THR A 863 -1.53 -42.79 -0.98
N VAL A 864 -0.79 -43.18 -2.04
CA VAL A 864 0.67 -43.10 -2.10
C VAL A 864 1.08 -41.64 -2.34
N LYS A 865 2.04 -41.14 -1.55
CA LYS A 865 2.50 -39.75 -1.67
C LYS A 865 3.70 -39.62 -2.63
N PRO A 866 4.05 -38.39 -3.05
CA PRO A 866 5.30 -38.14 -3.76
C PRO A 866 6.51 -38.37 -2.84
N ILE A 867 7.59 -38.90 -3.42
CA ILE A 867 8.86 -39.17 -2.70
C ILE A 867 9.38 -37.88 -2.03
N PRO A 868 9.82 -37.91 -0.75
CA PRO A 868 10.30 -36.72 -0.06
C PRO A 868 11.55 -36.14 -0.73
N SER A 869 11.71 -34.81 -0.65
CA SER A 869 12.78 -34.09 -1.34
C SER A 869 14.20 -34.35 -0.82
N GLY A 870 14.34 -34.97 0.36
CA GLY A 870 15.61 -35.52 0.86
C GLY A 870 15.94 -36.91 0.33
N GLY A 871 15.10 -37.47 -0.55
CA GLY A 871 15.02 -38.91 -0.80
C GLY A 871 14.21 -39.62 0.30
N ILE A 872 14.22 -40.94 0.27
CA ILE A 872 13.78 -41.77 1.40
C ILE A 872 15.05 -42.23 2.12
N ASP A 873 15.20 -41.89 3.39
CA ASP A 873 16.28 -42.46 4.21
C ASP A 873 15.90 -43.89 4.62
N VAL A 874 16.46 -44.84 3.88
CA VAL A 874 16.22 -46.29 4.07
C VAL A 874 17.06 -46.91 5.18
N PHE A 875 17.92 -46.11 5.84
CA PHE A 875 18.69 -46.51 7.03
C PHE A 875 18.16 -45.86 8.31
N GLN A 876 17.06 -45.09 8.22
CA GLN A 876 16.41 -44.50 9.38
C GLN A 876 15.83 -45.61 10.30
N PRO A 877 16.03 -45.52 11.63
CA PRO A 877 15.45 -46.47 12.57
C PRO A 877 13.94 -46.31 12.71
N CYS A 878 13.26 -47.35 13.20
CA CYS A 878 11.83 -47.32 13.51
C CYS A 878 11.51 -46.19 14.51
N GLU A 879 10.63 -45.25 14.14
CA GLU A 879 10.27 -44.09 14.99
C GLU A 879 9.70 -44.49 16.37
N ASP A 880 9.08 -45.68 16.43
CA ASP A 880 8.30 -46.16 17.57
C ASP A 880 9.13 -46.97 18.59
N CYS A 881 10.37 -47.39 18.25
CA CYS A 881 11.22 -48.19 19.14
C CYS A 881 12.75 -48.05 18.95
N GLY A 882 13.22 -47.32 17.94
CA GLY A 882 14.66 -47.16 17.67
C GLY A 882 15.36 -48.43 17.17
N SER A 883 14.63 -49.37 16.58
CA SER A 883 15.22 -50.57 15.95
C SER A 883 15.74 -50.26 14.54
N ASP A 884 16.91 -50.79 14.22
CA ASP A 884 17.51 -50.77 12.88
C ASP A 884 17.16 -52.04 12.07
N ALA A 885 16.68 -53.09 12.74
CA ALA A 885 16.38 -54.39 12.15
C ALA A 885 14.94 -54.45 11.60
N GLU A 886 14.81 -54.91 10.35
CA GLU A 886 13.55 -55.27 9.67
C GLU A 886 12.46 -54.17 9.69
N ASN A 887 12.89 -52.97 9.28
CA ASN A 887 12.07 -51.77 9.17
C ASN A 887 11.29 -51.68 7.84
N TRP A 888 10.04 -51.20 7.93
CA TRP A 888 9.14 -50.99 6.80
C TRP A 888 8.78 -49.50 6.66
N ILE A 889 8.70 -49.00 5.42
CA ILE A 889 8.41 -47.57 5.14
C ILE A 889 7.02 -47.43 4.50
N CYS A 890 6.11 -46.72 5.17
CA CYS A 890 4.76 -46.53 4.65
C CYS A 890 4.72 -45.45 3.55
N LEU A 891 4.50 -45.82 2.29
CA LEU A 891 4.53 -44.88 1.16
C LEU A 891 3.40 -43.81 1.16
N GLY A 892 2.43 -43.90 2.07
CA GLY A 892 1.39 -42.87 2.30
C GLY A 892 1.75 -41.83 3.38
N CYS A 893 2.81 -42.02 4.16
CA CYS A 893 3.25 -41.07 5.19
C CYS A 893 4.77 -41.00 5.47
N TYR A 894 5.56 -41.86 4.83
CA TYR A 894 7.01 -42.05 4.98
C TYR A 894 7.52 -42.33 6.40
N LYS A 895 6.63 -42.70 7.33
CA LYS A 895 7.02 -43.23 8.63
C LYS A 895 7.70 -44.59 8.48
N VAL A 896 8.77 -44.79 9.25
CA VAL A 896 9.53 -46.04 9.34
C VAL A 896 9.09 -46.80 10.57
N LEU A 897 8.61 -48.03 10.38
CA LEU A 897 7.94 -48.84 11.40
C LEU A 897 8.45 -50.27 11.41
N TYR A 898 8.59 -50.83 12.61
CA TYR A 898 8.93 -52.24 12.82
C TYR A 898 7.73 -53.15 12.51
N GLU A 899 7.98 -54.33 11.93
CA GLU A 899 6.97 -55.21 11.31
C GLU A 899 5.70 -55.39 12.15
N ALA A 900 5.85 -55.72 13.44
CA ALA A 900 4.74 -56.02 14.36
C ALA A 900 3.72 -54.87 14.54
N LYS A 901 4.04 -53.63 14.15
CA LYS A 901 3.11 -52.48 14.16
C LYS A 901 2.56 -52.11 12.78
N ASN A 902 3.12 -52.62 11.69
CA ASN A 902 2.77 -52.24 10.33
C ASN A 902 1.30 -52.53 10.00
N ALA A 903 0.79 -53.72 10.34
CA ALA A 903 -0.62 -54.10 10.13
C ALA A 903 -1.63 -53.17 10.85
N ALA A 904 -1.30 -52.71 12.06
CA ALA A 904 -2.14 -51.80 12.85
C ALA A 904 -2.05 -50.32 12.37
N HIS A 905 -1.02 -49.98 11.59
CA HIS A 905 -0.94 -48.71 10.88
C HIS A 905 -1.77 -48.76 9.57
N LEU A 906 -1.64 -49.84 8.79
CA LEU A 906 -2.31 -50.01 7.50
C LEU A 906 -3.84 -50.16 7.60
N SER A 907 -4.36 -50.80 8.66
CA SER A 907 -5.81 -50.95 8.88
C SER A 907 -6.58 -49.61 8.93
N LYS A 908 -5.93 -48.51 9.32
CA LYS A 908 -6.53 -47.16 9.36
C LYS A 908 -6.87 -46.57 7.98
N PHE A 909 -6.41 -47.20 6.90
CA PHE A 909 -6.67 -46.77 5.52
C PHE A 909 -7.76 -47.64 4.83
N GLY A 910 -8.45 -48.52 5.56
CA GLY A 910 -9.29 -49.57 4.99
C GLY A 910 -10.81 -49.49 5.23
N GLU A 911 -11.35 -48.46 5.89
CA GLU A 911 -12.76 -48.45 6.35
C GLU A 911 -13.77 -47.72 5.43
N GLU A 912 -13.35 -46.97 4.40
CA GLU A 912 -14.27 -46.30 3.47
C GLU A 912 -14.30 -46.93 2.05
N VAL A 913 -14.83 -48.15 1.95
CA VAL A 913 -15.41 -48.67 0.69
C VAL A 913 -16.78 -49.30 0.98
N PRO A 914 -17.90 -48.59 0.72
CA PRO A 914 -19.25 -49.16 0.84
C PRO A 914 -19.48 -50.29 -0.18
N THR A 915 -19.56 -51.53 0.29
CA THR A 915 -19.68 -52.71 -0.58
C THR A 915 -21.12 -52.98 -1.04
N SER A 916 -21.45 -52.68 -2.31
CA SER A 916 -22.44 -53.47 -3.06
C SER A 916 -22.49 -53.21 -4.58
N LYS A 917 -22.24 -54.28 -5.35
CA LYS A 917 -22.66 -54.55 -6.75
C LYS A 917 -22.16 -53.61 -7.85
#